data_AF-A0A8C5MCQ5-F1
#
_entry.id   AF-A0A8C5MCQ5-F1
#
_cell.length_a   1.000
_cell.length_b   1.000
_cell.length_c   1.000
_cell.angle_alpha   90.00
_cell.angle_beta   90.00
_cell.angle_gamma   90.00
#
_symmetry.space_group_name_H-M   'P 1'
#
loop_
_entity.id
_entity.type
_entity.pdbx_description
1 polymer ?
#
loop_
_entity_poly.entity_id
_entity_poly.type
_entity_poly.pdbx_seq_one_letter_code
_entity_poly.pdbx_strand_id
1 'polypeptide(L)'
;PPPCAGGGTSYTRNQAKKIIRWMKSDFTGQKKKEILITSDYDLTDGKIRFRLLPNEQKHFPIYIKNNTNVLVTFAQYKQLRRMRSYSFEDVLKVTKSKPVLLNPGDVYEITVHFSSNFYGYFPVTLVFEFWSENDKSKKFLIGRFLSAVCNSKLSDELGPTSKYTPYQKKLVNERVKRNVEGVKPLSALIYDLQQEIPLGQFLPPGRLRNEIKAGMDLLFSKLDFSNYGRRFSLLLHLEEIQMEVDIRKYDRDNEEMTRDPRNKTLLILDVPGVAENRPSVLRGDHLHVEFSENKNSDVSYKGYVHAVELEKVKLGFSQELLQQFIPGTKFNVVFTFNRLPLRVQHRAVQLANGRDLEQFLFPTHYFLFIFFTRLYDRNLEKNEEQMRAVKHIVRTGKTVTMVEAIKQVLKCIPGTHVLTCAPSNSACDLLCQRLMNHIDRSQIYRLMASSRNYRDVPEDIKPCCNWDTRNDCYVYPKKAELMNFRVIVTTLITAGRLVSAKFPKGHFTHVFIDESGHAVEPECVTAIAGLLDVMLPNQNVNGGQLVLAGDPKQLGPILRSPFAIDHGLGRSLLERLMSENSLYQKGTDGYNSQFVTKLLKNYRSHPSILKIPNELFYDNELESCADQLLSNSYCNWEKLPRMGCPIIFHSVLGKDQREGNSPSFFNVIEIEEIISYLKALLQTQKKKGLAKISPKDIGIISPYRKQVHLTISYIAVGALRYCRYLAALRFIPWLGAYKVGSVEEFQGQERKVILISTVRSSESYVKFDEDFSLGFLKNPKRFNVAITRAKALLILVGNPVILGKDPSFIHQRHACARGKYAWFPPNKVWGFFSSINREVCMIAFHANHCIAV
;
A
#
# COMPACT_ATOMS: atom_id res chain seq x y z
N PRO A 1 25.00 17.11 33.09
CA PRO A 1 26.13 16.47 32.37
C PRO A 1 27.48 16.93 32.94
N PRO A 2 28.29 16.05 33.56
CA PRO A 2 29.69 16.33 33.71
C PRO A 2 30.44 16.01 32.39
N PRO A 3 31.57 16.66 32.11
CA PRO A 3 32.33 16.49 30.89
C PRO A 3 33.24 15.25 30.99
N CYS A 4 32.88 14.15 30.32
CA CYS A 4 33.78 13.01 30.19
C CYS A 4 34.80 13.27 29.07
N ALA A 5 36.03 13.56 29.47
CA ALA A 5 37.22 13.59 28.63
C ALA A 5 37.86 12.20 28.53
N GLY A 6 37.90 11.65 27.31
CA GLY A 6 38.68 10.47 26.93
C GLY A 6 37.90 9.46 26.10
N GLY A 7 38.37 9.15 24.89
CA GLY A 7 37.95 7.97 24.12
C GLY A 7 36.68 8.09 23.28
N GLY A 8 36.79 8.59 22.03
CA GLY A 8 35.64 8.48 21.11
C GLY A 8 35.71 9.26 19.80
N THR A 9 36.85 9.26 19.10
CA THR A 9 36.88 9.74 17.71
C THR A 9 36.42 8.63 16.77
N SER A 10 35.51 8.94 15.83
CA SER A 10 35.09 7.99 14.78
C SER A 10 35.95 8.12 13.53
N TYR A 11 36.03 7.06 12.72
CA TYR A 11 36.70 7.12 11.42
C TYR A 11 36.03 8.13 10.48
N THR A 12 36.82 8.79 9.63
CA THR A 12 36.26 9.61 8.53
C THR A 12 35.53 8.74 7.51
N ARG A 13 34.64 9.31 6.71
CA ARG A 13 33.81 8.56 5.74
C ARG A 13 34.64 7.71 4.77
N ASN A 14 35.77 8.22 4.29
CA ASN A 14 36.66 7.51 3.38
C ASN A 14 37.43 6.38 4.08
N GLN A 15 37.87 6.59 5.32
CA GLN A 15 38.48 5.55 6.15
C GLN A 15 37.48 4.44 6.48
N ALA A 16 36.26 4.78 6.89
CA ALA A 16 35.20 3.82 7.18
C ALA A 16 34.83 2.98 5.94
N LYS A 17 34.77 3.58 4.74
CA LYS A 17 34.53 2.83 3.49
C LYS A 17 35.68 1.86 3.17
N LYS A 18 36.94 2.28 3.35
CA LYS A 18 38.12 1.41 3.17
C LYS A 18 38.11 0.25 4.17
N ILE A 19 37.84 0.53 5.45
CA ILE A 19 37.72 -0.47 6.51
C ILE A 19 36.56 -1.44 6.22
N ILE A 20 35.39 -0.97 5.78
CA ILE A 20 34.25 -1.83 5.43
C ILE A 20 34.57 -2.74 4.23
N ARG A 21 35.28 -2.25 3.20
CA ARG A 21 35.74 -3.11 2.10
C ARG A 21 36.73 -4.16 2.58
N TRP A 22 37.69 -3.77 3.41
CA TRP A 22 38.69 -4.67 4.00
C TRP A 22 38.05 -5.71 4.94
N MET A 23 37.00 -5.32 5.68
CA MET A 23 36.21 -6.20 6.53
C MET A 23 35.25 -7.13 5.76
N LYS A 24 34.90 -6.82 4.49
CA LYS A 24 34.06 -7.69 3.65
C LYS A 24 34.83 -8.85 3.01
N SER A 25 36.15 -8.69 2.79
CA SER A 25 37.03 -9.75 2.30
C SER A 25 37.51 -10.68 3.42
N ASP A 26 37.48 -10.22 4.66
CA ASP A 26 38.19 -10.84 5.79
C ASP A 26 37.41 -10.62 7.11
N PHE A 27 36.12 -11.00 7.13
CA PHE A 27 35.20 -10.79 8.26
C PHE A 27 35.62 -11.68 9.45
N THR A 28 36.50 -11.16 10.30
CA THR A 28 36.92 -11.88 11.50
C THR A 28 36.02 -11.51 12.66
N GLY A 29 35.23 -12.48 13.12
CA GLY A 29 34.30 -12.36 14.25
C GLY A 29 34.99 -12.16 15.61
N GLN A 30 34.49 -12.83 16.65
CA GLN A 30 34.94 -12.74 18.04
C GLN A 30 36.45 -12.93 18.25
N LYS A 31 37.16 -13.54 17.28
CA LYS A 31 38.57 -13.93 17.36
C LYS A 31 39.33 -13.62 16.06
N LYS A 32 40.56 -13.11 16.17
CA LYS A 32 41.56 -13.06 15.07
C LYS A 32 42.95 -13.21 15.66
N LYS A 33 43.80 -14.08 15.08
CA LYS A 33 45.16 -14.37 15.59
C LYS A 33 45.15 -14.62 17.11
N GLU A 34 44.24 -15.47 17.59
CA GLU A 34 44.06 -15.85 19.01
C GLU A 34 43.74 -14.73 20.02
N ILE A 35 43.72 -13.47 19.60
CA ILE A 35 43.07 -12.39 20.34
C ILE A 35 41.56 -12.61 20.31
N LEU A 36 40.95 -12.67 21.49
CA LEU A 36 39.53 -12.93 21.69
C LEU A 36 38.87 -11.70 22.34
N ILE A 37 37.76 -11.24 21.77
CA ILE A 37 36.98 -10.12 22.32
C ILE A 37 35.57 -10.61 22.68
N THR A 38 35.25 -10.65 23.97
CA THR A 38 34.01 -11.22 24.52
C THR A 38 33.21 -10.24 25.37
N SER A 39 31.95 -10.56 25.63
CA SER A 39 31.07 -9.86 26.58
C SER A 39 29.98 -10.80 27.09
N ASP A 40 29.42 -10.53 28.26
CA ASP A 40 28.30 -11.29 28.84
C ASP A 40 27.02 -11.24 27.99
N TYR A 41 26.98 -10.31 27.03
CA TYR A 41 25.87 -10.12 26.09
C TYR A 41 26.14 -10.71 24.70
N ASP A 42 27.13 -11.60 24.57
CA ASP A 42 27.42 -12.31 23.33
C ASP A 42 26.30 -13.30 22.96
N LEU A 43 25.83 -13.21 21.72
CA LEU A 43 24.87 -14.16 21.13
C LEU A 43 25.59 -15.23 20.30
N THR A 44 24.88 -16.32 20.01
CA THR A 44 25.35 -17.42 19.14
C THR A 44 25.67 -16.98 17.70
N ASP A 45 25.15 -15.82 17.25
CA ASP A 45 25.50 -15.22 15.95
C ASP A 45 26.76 -14.35 16.00
N GLY A 46 27.48 -14.37 17.13
CA GLY A 46 28.73 -13.66 17.34
C GLY A 46 28.58 -12.15 17.56
N LYS A 47 27.37 -11.64 17.80
CA LYS A 47 27.10 -10.21 18.07
C LYS A 47 26.82 -9.98 19.56
N ILE A 48 27.18 -8.79 20.05
CA ILE A 48 26.85 -8.34 21.40
C ILE A 48 25.47 -7.68 21.34
N ARG A 49 24.48 -8.20 22.06
CA ARG A 49 23.13 -7.62 22.09
C ARG A 49 22.53 -7.61 23.49
N PHE A 50 22.00 -6.46 23.87
CA PHE A 50 21.34 -6.26 25.16
C PHE A 50 20.01 -5.52 25.00
N ARG A 51 19.11 -5.77 25.96
CA ARG A 51 17.76 -5.17 26.01
C ARG A 51 17.60 -4.26 27.22
N LEU A 52 16.76 -3.24 27.07
CA LEU A 52 16.41 -2.27 28.11
C LEU A 52 15.10 -1.56 27.77
N LEU A 53 14.43 -0.99 28.77
CA LEU A 53 13.31 -0.08 28.56
C LEU A 53 13.80 1.34 28.24
N PRO A 54 12.98 2.20 27.60
CA PRO A 54 13.31 3.61 27.46
C PRO A 54 13.54 4.27 28.84
N ASN A 55 14.53 5.16 28.89
CA ASN A 55 15.04 5.85 30.09
C ASN A 55 15.84 4.97 31.07
N GLU A 56 15.99 3.67 30.81
CA GLU A 56 16.95 2.85 31.56
C GLU A 56 18.38 3.11 31.05
N GLN A 57 19.33 2.93 31.95
CA GLN A 57 20.76 2.95 31.62
C GLN A 57 21.33 1.55 31.77
N LYS A 58 22.21 1.16 30.83
CA LYS A 58 22.90 -0.13 30.86
C LYS A 58 24.40 0.13 30.83
N HIS A 59 25.14 -0.52 31.72
CA HIS A 59 26.59 -0.55 31.66
C HIS A 59 27.08 -2.00 31.78
N PHE A 60 28.08 -2.38 30.98
CA PHE A 60 28.65 -3.72 31.02
C PHE A 60 30.04 -3.77 30.37
N PRO A 61 30.88 -4.75 30.76
CA PRO A 61 32.23 -4.88 30.21
C PRO A 61 32.29 -5.60 28.85
N ILE A 62 33.26 -5.19 28.04
CA ILE A 62 33.83 -5.96 26.94
C ILE A 62 35.26 -6.34 27.34
N TYR A 63 35.58 -7.63 27.25
CA TYR A 63 36.89 -8.16 27.59
C TYR A 63 37.70 -8.43 26.32
N ILE A 64 38.96 -8.03 26.32
CA ILE A 64 39.95 -8.31 25.27
C ILE A 64 40.99 -9.23 25.90
N LYS A 65 41.05 -10.48 25.47
CA LYS A 65 42.00 -11.47 25.98
C LYS A 65 43.06 -11.80 24.93
N ASN A 66 44.33 -11.72 25.32
CA ASN A 66 45.43 -12.23 24.50
C ASN A 66 45.64 -13.72 24.75
N ASN A 67 45.14 -14.61 23.89
CA ASN A 67 45.45 -16.05 23.98
C ASN A 67 46.61 -16.47 23.06
N THR A 68 47.36 -15.52 22.50
CA THR A 68 48.56 -15.87 21.73
C THR A 68 49.71 -16.18 22.69
N ASN A 69 50.71 -16.90 22.19
CA ASN A 69 51.99 -17.10 22.89
C ASN A 69 52.95 -15.91 22.73
N VAL A 70 52.50 -14.76 22.22
CA VAL A 70 53.33 -13.60 21.93
C VAL A 70 52.77 -12.31 22.52
N LEU A 71 53.64 -11.34 22.75
CA LEU A 71 53.26 -9.99 23.16
C LEU A 71 52.51 -9.27 22.03
N VAL A 72 51.33 -8.74 22.33
CA VAL A 72 50.50 -8.00 21.38
C VAL A 72 50.21 -6.61 21.90
N THR A 73 50.32 -5.62 21.03
CA THR A 73 50.04 -4.24 21.39
C THR A 73 48.63 -3.87 20.95
N PHE A 74 47.82 -3.45 21.91
CA PHE A 74 46.49 -2.88 21.71
C PHE A 74 46.60 -1.38 21.48
N ALA A 75 46.34 -0.96 20.24
CA ALA A 75 46.63 0.39 19.77
C ALA A 75 45.55 1.42 20.14
N GLN A 76 44.30 1.04 19.92
CA GLN A 76 43.12 1.88 20.08
C GLN A 76 41.86 1.06 19.75
N TYR A 77 40.72 1.57 20.19
CA TYR A 77 39.41 1.15 19.71
C TYR A 77 38.57 2.37 19.33
N LYS A 78 37.75 2.22 18.28
CA LYS A 78 36.91 3.31 17.76
C LYS A 78 35.59 2.80 17.25
N GLN A 79 34.55 3.61 17.42
CA GLN A 79 33.29 3.40 16.73
C GLN A 79 33.50 3.62 15.22
N LEU A 80 33.11 2.64 14.41
CA LEU A 80 33.14 2.75 12.95
C LEU A 80 32.24 3.90 12.48
N ARG A 81 31.08 4.06 13.14
CA ARG A 81 30.18 5.21 13.02
C ARG A 81 29.78 5.66 14.42
N ARG A 82 29.96 6.94 14.73
CA ARG A 82 29.65 7.49 16.05
C ARG A 82 28.14 7.47 16.32
N MET A 83 27.73 6.81 17.39
CA MET A 83 26.39 6.92 17.97
C MET A 83 26.50 7.49 19.38
N ARG A 84 25.79 8.59 19.65
CA ARG A 84 25.91 9.31 20.93
C ARG A 84 25.18 8.62 22.09
N SER A 85 24.30 7.65 21.80
CA SER A 85 23.67 6.81 22.83
C SER A 85 24.66 5.83 23.48
N TYR A 86 25.83 5.63 22.87
CA TYR A 86 26.93 4.84 23.41
C TYR A 86 28.09 5.73 23.86
N SER A 87 28.59 5.46 25.06
CA SER A 87 29.91 5.89 25.53
C SER A 87 30.72 4.68 25.96
N PHE A 88 32.04 4.81 25.90
CA PHE A 88 32.98 3.74 26.22
C PHE A 88 34.03 4.32 27.16
N GLU A 89 34.42 3.53 28.15
CA GLU A 89 35.36 3.91 29.18
C GLU A 89 36.33 2.76 29.44
N ASP A 90 37.60 3.08 29.62
CA ASP A 90 38.65 2.10 29.91
C ASP A 90 39.71 2.72 30.82
N VAL A 91 40.29 1.89 31.69
CA VAL A 91 41.13 2.36 32.81
C VAL A 91 42.39 3.09 32.32
N LEU A 92 43.04 2.59 31.26
CA LEU A 92 44.30 3.16 30.77
C LEU A 92 44.13 4.25 29.71
N LYS A 93 42.89 4.49 29.26
CA LYS A 93 42.50 5.43 28.18
C LYS A 93 43.27 5.19 26.90
N VAL A 94 43.15 3.98 26.35
CA VAL A 94 43.93 3.53 25.18
C VAL A 94 43.67 4.42 23.96
N THR A 95 44.74 4.94 23.38
CA THR A 95 44.71 5.76 22.16
C THR A 95 45.94 5.47 21.30
N LYS A 96 45.96 5.90 20.03
CA LYS A 96 47.15 5.71 19.18
C LYS A 96 48.44 6.27 19.79
N SER A 97 48.34 7.36 20.55
CA SER A 97 49.44 8.00 21.26
C SER A 97 49.77 7.34 22.60
N LYS A 98 48.90 6.46 23.11
CA LYS A 98 49.06 5.73 24.37
C LYS A 98 48.55 4.29 24.21
N PRO A 99 49.27 3.43 23.47
CA PRO A 99 48.91 2.03 23.29
C PRO A 99 49.18 1.22 24.58
N VAL A 100 48.52 0.07 24.70
CA VAL A 100 48.67 -0.85 25.84
C VAL A 100 49.28 -2.16 25.38
N LEU A 101 50.26 -2.66 26.12
CA LEU A 101 50.89 -3.96 25.89
C LEU A 101 50.06 -5.04 26.61
N LEU A 102 49.73 -6.13 25.90
CA LEU A 102 48.99 -7.27 26.43
C LEU A 102 49.87 -8.53 26.34
N ASN A 103 50.36 -9.01 27.48
CA ASN A 103 51.10 -10.26 27.57
C ASN A 103 50.20 -11.47 27.27
N PRO A 104 50.78 -12.64 26.93
CA PRO A 104 50.04 -13.89 26.86
C PRO A 104 49.23 -14.14 28.14
N GLY A 105 47.91 -14.31 28.00
CA GLY A 105 46.97 -14.51 29.10
C GLY A 105 46.28 -13.23 29.63
N ASP A 106 46.82 -12.04 29.33
CA ASP A 106 46.27 -10.78 29.83
C ASP A 106 44.84 -10.53 29.32
N VAL A 107 44.02 -9.94 30.19
CA VAL A 107 42.65 -9.50 29.91
C VAL A 107 42.54 -7.99 30.13
N TYR A 108 42.08 -7.28 29.11
CA TYR A 108 41.82 -5.84 29.17
C TYR A 108 40.32 -5.55 29.09
N GLU A 109 39.81 -4.66 29.94
CA GLU A 109 38.39 -4.35 30.03
C GLU A 109 38.06 -2.97 29.45
N ILE A 110 36.96 -2.91 28.70
CA ILE A 110 36.33 -1.67 28.25
C ILE A 110 34.87 -1.69 28.67
N THR A 111 34.47 -0.74 29.52
CA THR A 111 33.08 -0.59 29.96
C THR A 111 32.27 0.14 28.89
N VAL A 112 31.18 -0.49 28.47
CA VAL A 112 30.18 0.08 27.58
C VAL A 112 29.10 0.75 28.42
N HIS A 113 28.75 1.98 28.10
CA HIS A 113 27.65 2.72 28.71
C HIS A 113 26.61 3.06 27.64
N PHE A 114 25.34 2.74 27.90
CA PHE A 114 24.23 3.03 26.98
C PHE A 114 23.04 3.65 27.69
N SER A 115 22.45 4.68 27.08
CA SER A 115 21.16 5.27 27.50
C SER A 115 20.36 5.79 26.30
N SER A 116 19.03 5.63 26.36
CA SER A 116 18.10 6.15 25.35
C SER A 116 16.73 6.41 25.96
N ASN A 117 16.09 7.52 25.56
CA ASN A 117 14.71 7.86 25.95
C ASN A 117 13.68 7.40 24.90
N PHE A 118 14.11 6.69 23.86
CA PHE A 118 13.30 6.30 22.71
C PHE A 118 13.34 4.79 22.49
N TYR A 119 12.24 4.25 21.95
CA TYR A 119 12.20 2.89 21.44
C TYR A 119 13.05 2.77 20.17
N GLY A 120 13.74 1.64 19.98
CA GLY A 120 14.61 1.46 18.82
C GLY A 120 15.64 0.35 18.91
N TYR A 121 16.22 0.05 17.76
CA TYR A 121 17.39 -0.77 17.54
C TYR A 121 18.59 0.12 17.24
N PHE A 122 19.61 0.08 18.10
CA PHE A 122 20.78 0.95 18.03
C PHE A 122 22.04 0.12 17.71
N PRO A 123 22.39 -0.12 16.44
CA PRO A 123 23.57 -0.89 16.07
C PRO A 123 24.84 -0.02 15.97
N VAL A 124 25.90 -0.39 16.69
CA VAL A 124 27.25 0.19 16.56
C VAL A 124 28.27 -0.90 16.22
N THR A 125 29.24 -0.59 15.38
CA THR A 125 30.41 -1.46 15.17
C THR A 125 31.61 -0.83 15.85
N LEU A 126 32.22 -1.55 16.79
CA LEU A 126 33.51 -1.19 17.38
C LEU A 126 34.63 -1.86 16.59
N VAL A 127 35.68 -1.10 16.31
CA VAL A 127 36.87 -1.57 15.62
C VAL A 127 38.06 -1.42 16.56
N PHE A 128 38.74 -2.53 16.81
CA PHE A 128 39.92 -2.64 17.66
C PHE A 128 41.15 -2.81 16.77
N GLU A 129 42.20 -2.03 17.00
CA GLU A 129 43.46 -2.07 16.23
C GLU A 129 44.57 -2.69 17.07
N PHE A 130 45.29 -3.64 16.49
CA PHE A 130 46.39 -4.37 17.13
C PHE A 130 47.59 -4.51 16.19
N TRP A 131 48.78 -4.74 16.75
CA TRP A 131 49.94 -5.27 16.04
C TRP A 131 50.74 -6.21 16.96
N SER A 132 51.53 -7.10 16.36
CA SER A 132 52.46 -7.94 17.11
C SER A 132 53.79 -7.20 17.28
N GLU A 133 54.42 -7.32 18.44
CA GLU A 133 55.75 -6.73 18.66
C GLU A 133 56.85 -7.45 17.84
N ASN A 134 56.64 -8.72 17.48
CA ASN A 134 57.55 -9.48 16.62
C ASN A 134 57.49 -9.06 15.14
N ASP A 135 56.41 -8.37 14.73
CA ASP A 135 56.25 -7.85 13.36
C ASP A 135 55.36 -6.60 13.38
N LYS A 136 55.98 -5.46 13.69
CA LYS A 136 55.32 -4.14 13.79
C LYS A 136 54.67 -3.68 12.48
N SER A 137 55.03 -4.28 11.35
CA SER A 137 54.48 -3.94 10.03
C SER A 137 53.09 -4.55 9.79
N LYS A 138 52.73 -5.64 10.49
CA LYS A 138 51.48 -6.38 10.29
C LYS A 138 50.37 -6.00 11.28
N LYS A 139 49.82 -4.79 11.10
CA LYS A 139 48.61 -4.36 11.81
C LYS A 139 47.41 -5.21 11.42
N PHE A 140 46.56 -5.51 12.40
CA PHE A 140 45.29 -6.19 12.15
C PHE A 140 44.15 -5.55 12.95
N LEU A 141 42.93 -5.72 12.45
CA LEU A 141 41.72 -5.16 13.02
C LEU A 141 40.78 -6.28 13.43
N ILE A 142 40.08 -6.10 14.55
CA ILE A 142 38.94 -6.92 14.96
C ILE A 142 37.71 -6.03 15.03
N GLY A 143 36.59 -6.46 14.44
CA GLY A 143 35.32 -5.75 14.46
C GLY A 143 34.29 -6.45 15.35
N ARG A 144 33.72 -5.76 16.34
CA ARG A 144 32.59 -6.27 17.13
C ARG A 144 31.31 -5.49 16.82
N PHE A 145 30.22 -6.21 16.59
CA PHE A 145 28.90 -5.63 16.40
C PHE A 145 28.17 -5.59 17.73
N LEU A 146 27.86 -4.39 18.19
CA LEU A 146 27.03 -4.13 19.35
C LEU A 146 25.65 -3.67 18.89
N SER A 147 24.61 -4.09 19.60
CA SER A 147 23.25 -3.59 19.38
C SER A 147 22.46 -3.50 20.68
N ALA A 148 21.90 -2.32 20.97
CA ALA A 148 20.92 -2.12 22.01
C ALA A 148 19.52 -2.22 21.42
N VAL A 149 18.62 -2.93 22.10
CA VAL A 149 17.21 -3.00 21.74
C VAL A 149 16.40 -2.36 22.86
N CYS A 150 15.91 -1.15 22.61
CA CYS A 150 14.97 -0.46 23.48
C CYS A 150 13.54 -0.80 23.02
N ASN A 151 12.86 -1.68 23.73
CA ASN A 151 11.51 -2.14 23.40
C ASN A 151 10.68 -2.32 24.67
N SER A 152 9.35 -2.31 24.58
CA SER A 152 8.50 -2.63 25.73
C SER A 152 8.32 -4.15 25.91
N LYS A 153 7.85 -4.59 27.10
CA LYS A 153 7.43 -6.00 27.30
C LYS A 153 6.40 -6.47 26.26
N LEU A 154 5.62 -5.54 25.71
CA LEU A 154 4.60 -5.82 24.69
C LEU A 154 5.22 -6.04 23.30
N SER A 155 6.44 -5.53 23.06
CA SER A 155 7.18 -5.84 21.84
C SER A 155 7.63 -7.29 21.79
N ASP A 156 7.82 -7.94 22.95
CA ASP A 156 8.13 -9.37 23.00
C ASP A 156 6.90 -10.22 22.69
N GLU A 157 5.71 -9.79 23.11
CA GLU A 157 4.43 -10.44 22.76
C GLU A 157 4.11 -10.32 21.25
N LEU A 158 4.52 -9.22 20.59
CA LEU A 158 4.31 -8.98 19.16
C LEU A 158 5.49 -9.38 18.24
N GLY A 159 6.55 -9.95 18.82
CA GLY A 159 7.68 -10.44 18.04
C GLY A 159 7.26 -11.57 17.07
N PRO A 160 8.12 -11.91 16.10
CA PRO A 160 7.84 -13.03 15.21
C PRO A 160 7.67 -14.31 16.03
N THR A 161 6.51 -14.96 15.88
CA THR A 161 6.16 -16.20 16.60
C THR A 161 6.91 -17.42 16.06
N SER A 162 7.40 -17.35 14.82
CA SER A 162 8.16 -18.41 14.15
C SER A 162 9.17 -17.83 13.16
N LYS A 163 10.21 -18.61 12.79
CA LYS A 163 11.21 -18.20 11.80
C LYS A 163 10.60 -18.14 10.40
N TYR A 164 11.03 -17.18 9.59
CA TYR A 164 10.58 -17.07 8.19
C TYR A 164 11.14 -18.21 7.32
N THR A 165 10.26 -18.90 6.61
CA THR A 165 10.58 -19.94 5.62
C THR A 165 9.98 -19.57 4.26
N PRO A 166 10.79 -19.38 3.21
CA PRO A 166 10.28 -19.06 1.87
C PRO A 166 9.39 -20.19 1.33
N TYR A 167 8.23 -19.85 0.75
CA TYR A 167 7.39 -20.81 0.06
C TYR A 167 8.08 -21.31 -1.21
N GLN A 168 8.36 -22.62 -1.28
CA GLN A 168 9.00 -23.28 -2.42
C GLN A 168 8.20 -24.54 -2.78
N LYS A 169 7.07 -24.38 -3.47
CA LYS A 169 6.37 -25.52 -4.08
C LYS A 169 6.40 -25.37 -5.60
N LYS A 170 6.76 -26.46 -6.30
CA LYS A 170 6.70 -26.51 -7.77
C LYS A 170 5.24 -26.57 -8.20
N LEU A 171 4.91 -25.90 -9.31
CA LEU A 171 3.63 -26.09 -9.99
C LEU A 171 3.52 -27.58 -10.37
N VAL A 172 2.58 -28.29 -9.76
CA VAL A 172 2.28 -29.68 -10.10
C VAL A 172 1.24 -29.65 -11.21
N ASN A 173 1.47 -30.40 -12.29
CA ASN A 173 0.44 -30.62 -13.29
C ASN A 173 -0.71 -31.40 -12.64
N GLU A 174 -1.88 -30.77 -12.55
CA GLU A 174 -3.08 -31.42 -12.04
C GLU A 174 -3.46 -32.58 -12.97
N ARG A 175 -3.64 -33.78 -12.40
CA ARG A 175 -4.33 -34.87 -13.07
C ARG A 175 -5.80 -34.49 -13.21
N VAL A 176 -6.44 -34.90 -14.31
CA VAL A 176 -7.88 -34.69 -14.50
C VAL A 176 -8.62 -35.51 -13.44
N LYS A 177 -9.23 -34.82 -12.47
CA LYS A 177 -10.01 -35.44 -11.39
C LYS A 177 -11.50 -35.19 -11.59
N ARG A 178 -12.33 -36.11 -11.13
CA ARG A 178 -13.78 -35.93 -11.00
C ARG A 178 -14.04 -34.86 -9.94
N ASN A 179 -14.59 -33.72 -10.36
CA ASN A 179 -14.92 -32.63 -9.45
C ASN A 179 -16.36 -32.77 -8.92
N VAL A 180 -16.51 -32.90 -7.60
CA VAL A 180 -17.80 -32.87 -6.91
C VAL A 180 -18.13 -31.43 -6.56
N GLU A 181 -19.31 -30.98 -6.98
CA GLU A 181 -19.73 -29.59 -6.86
C GLU A 181 -20.25 -29.28 -5.45
N GLY A 182 -19.74 -28.21 -4.82
CA GLY A 182 -20.21 -27.74 -3.52
C GLY A 182 -21.46 -26.87 -3.58
N VAL A 183 -21.88 -26.37 -2.40
CA VAL A 183 -23.06 -25.51 -2.26
C VAL A 183 -22.65 -24.03 -2.34
N LYS A 184 -23.15 -23.32 -3.36
CA LYS A 184 -22.92 -21.88 -3.55
C LYS A 184 -23.68 -21.03 -2.52
N PRO A 185 -23.23 -19.79 -2.22
CA PRO A 185 -24.01 -18.85 -1.43
C PRO A 185 -25.35 -18.49 -2.11
N LEU A 186 -26.41 -18.27 -1.33
CA LEU A 186 -27.77 -17.94 -1.81
C LEU A 186 -27.82 -16.78 -2.82
N SER A 187 -26.96 -15.77 -2.66
CA SER A 187 -26.84 -14.62 -3.58
C SER A 187 -26.39 -14.98 -5.01
N ALA A 188 -26.06 -16.24 -5.27
CA ALA A 188 -25.76 -16.75 -6.61
C ALA A 188 -26.96 -17.43 -7.28
N LEU A 189 -28.10 -17.58 -6.59
CA LEU A 189 -29.25 -18.37 -7.05
C LEU A 189 -30.44 -17.53 -7.51
N ILE A 190 -30.61 -16.30 -6.99
CA ILE A 190 -31.74 -15.43 -7.34
C ILE A 190 -31.28 -14.41 -8.39
N TYR A 191 -31.68 -14.63 -9.65
CA TYR A 191 -31.12 -13.93 -10.79
C TYR A 191 -32.14 -13.75 -11.94
N ASP A 192 -32.88 -12.63 -11.92
CA ASP A 192 -33.90 -12.31 -12.94
C ASP A 192 -33.35 -11.57 -14.17
N LEU A 193 -32.15 -10.98 -14.05
CA LEU A 193 -31.47 -10.28 -15.13
C LEU A 193 -30.89 -11.25 -16.17
N GLN A 194 -31.70 -11.75 -17.09
CA GLN A 194 -31.30 -12.71 -18.13
C GLN A 194 -29.96 -12.36 -18.81
N GLN A 195 -29.07 -13.35 -18.94
CA GLN A 195 -27.78 -13.20 -19.65
C GLN A 195 -27.92 -13.65 -21.10
N GLU A 196 -28.49 -12.77 -21.93
CA GLU A 196 -28.67 -13.02 -23.37
C GLU A 196 -27.33 -13.16 -24.13
N ILE A 197 -26.29 -12.45 -23.69
CA ILE A 197 -24.93 -12.56 -24.26
C ILE A 197 -24.05 -13.39 -23.32
N PRO A 198 -23.71 -14.64 -23.69
CA PRO A 198 -22.88 -15.50 -22.86
C PRO A 198 -21.46 -14.95 -22.76
N LEU A 199 -20.86 -15.12 -21.58
CA LEU A 199 -19.47 -14.72 -21.35
C LEU A 199 -18.53 -15.85 -21.77
N GLY A 200 -17.66 -15.60 -22.76
CA GLY A 200 -16.63 -16.55 -23.19
C GLY A 200 -15.70 -17.00 -22.06
N GLN A 201 -15.01 -18.13 -22.26
CA GLN A 201 -14.08 -18.69 -21.26
C GLN A 201 -12.73 -17.98 -21.24
N PHE A 202 -12.29 -17.44 -22.39
CA PHE A 202 -11.03 -16.70 -22.56
C PHE A 202 -9.84 -17.36 -21.86
N LEU A 203 -9.63 -18.66 -22.10
CA LEU A 203 -8.52 -19.37 -21.48
C LEU A 203 -7.19 -18.88 -22.05
N PRO A 204 -6.15 -18.71 -21.22
CA PRO A 204 -4.82 -18.41 -21.71
C PRO A 204 -4.36 -19.45 -22.75
N PRO A 205 -3.84 -19.04 -23.91
CA PRO A 205 -3.34 -19.98 -24.91
C PRO A 205 -2.28 -20.92 -24.32
N GLY A 206 -2.38 -22.22 -24.59
CA GLY A 206 -1.47 -23.23 -24.00
C GLY A 206 0.01 -22.95 -24.26
N ARG A 207 0.36 -22.42 -25.44
CA ARG A 207 1.73 -22.02 -25.78
C ARG A 207 2.28 -20.91 -24.88
N LEU A 208 1.43 -19.97 -24.42
CA LEU A 208 1.85 -18.85 -23.57
C LEU A 208 2.34 -19.31 -22.20
N ARG A 209 1.82 -20.46 -21.70
CA ARG A 209 2.27 -21.06 -20.44
C ARG A 209 3.66 -21.69 -20.53
N ASN A 210 4.02 -22.18 -21.72
CA ASN A 210 5.28 -22.89 -21.94
C ASN A 210 6.38 -21.96 -22.49
N GLU A 211 6.01 -20.95 -23.28
CA GLU A 211 6.93 -20.03 -23.93
C GLU A 211 6.42 -18.59 -23.83
N ILE A 212 6.95 -17.83 -22.86
CA ILE A 212 6.60 -16.42 -22.66
C ILE A 212 6.94 -15.57 -23.91
N LYS A 213 7.86 -16.02 -24.76
CA LYS A 213 8.22 -15.33 -26.02
C LYS A 213 7.07 -15.32 -27.05
N ALA A 214 6.08 -16.20 -26.93
CA ALA A 214 4.96 -16.26 -27.85
C ALA A 214 4.10 -14.98 -27.77
N GLY A 215 4.10 -14.17 -28.83
CA GLY A 215 3.33 -12.92 -28.91
C GLY A 215 4.11 -11.66 -28.49
N MET A 216 5.41 -11.77 -28.21
CA MET A 216 6.24 -10.62 -27.84
C MET A 216 6.29 -9.54 -28.93
N ASP A 217 6.29 -9.92 -30.21
CA ASP A 217 6.28 -8.95 -31.33
C ASP A 217 5.08 -7.98 -31.24
N LEU A 218 3.92 -8.49 -30.81
CA LEU A 218 2.71 -7.69 -30.60
C LEU A 218 2.82 -6.74 -29.39
N LEU A 219 3.62 -7.09 -28.39
CA LEU A 219 3.89 -6.24 -27.22
C LEU A 219 4.97 -5.19 -27.51
N PHE A 220 5.85 -5.44 -28.46
CA PHE A 220 6.87 -4.47 -28.91
C PHE A 220 6.34 -3.51 -29.99
N SER A 221 5.27 -3.88 -30.71
CA SER A 221 4.65 -2.96 -31.68
C SER A 221 4.06 -1.71 -31.00
N LYS A 222 4.02 -0.59 -31.72
CA LYS A 222 3.31 0.61 -31.27
C LYS A 222 1.81 0.29 -31.11
N LEU A 223 1.18 0.74 -30.04
CA LEU A 223 -0.26 0.55 -29.85
C LEU A 223 -1.04 1.40 -30.86
N ASP A 224 -1.98 0.77 -31.54
CA ASP A 224 -2.95 1.41 -32.44
C ASP A 224 -4.29 0.65 -32.39
N PHE A 225 -5.31 1.16 -33.07
CA PHE A 225 -6.63 0.54 -33.06
C PHE A 225 -6.64 -0.87 -33.67
N SER A 226 -5.81 -1.14 -34.68
CA SER A 226 -5.75 -2.43 -35.39
C SER A 226 -5.17 -3.58 -34.54
N ASN A 227 -4.37 -3.24 -33.54
CA ASN A 227 -3.74 -4.19 -32.63
C ASN A 227 -4.30 -4.15 -31.20
N TYR A 228 -5.13 -3.15 -30.87
CA TYR A 228 -5.71 -2.90 -29.55
C TYR A 228 -6.24 -4.15 -28.85
N GLY A 229 -7.26 -4.81 -29.41
CA GLY A 229 -7.91 -5.93 -28.73
C GLY A 229 -7.00 -7.15 -28.59
N ARG A 230 -6.17 -7.44 -29.60
CA ARG A 230 -5.19 -8.55 -29.54
C ARG A 230 -4.14 -8.29 -28.46
N ARG A 231 -3.60 -7.07 -28.41
CA ARG A 231 -2.54 -6.69 -27.46
C ARG A 231 -3.04 -6.72 -26.02
N PHE A 232 -4.17 -6.07 -25.73
CA PHE A 232 -4.72 -6.09 -24.37
C PHE A 232 -5.21 -7.47 -23.95
N SER A 233 -5.73 -8.30 -24.86
CA SER A 233 -6.03 -9.70 -24.55
C SER A 233 -4.77 -10.47 -24.16
N LEU A 234 -3.64 -10.28 -24.85
CA LEU A 234 -2.37 -10.91 -24.47
C LEU A 234 -1.90 -10.45 -23.08
N LEU A 235 -1.96 -9.15 -22.79
CA LEU A 235 -1.60 -8.59 -21.49
C LEU A 235 -2.48 -9.16 -20.36
N LEU A 236 -3.79 -9.30 -20.58
CA LEU A 236 -4.70 -9.90 -19.61
C LEU A 236 -4.38 -11.38 -19.36
N HIS A 237 -4.00 -12.15 -20.39
CA HIS A 237 -3.57 -13.53 -20.20
C HIS A 237 -2.25 -13.63 -19.42
N LEU A 238 -1.29 -12.73 -19.65
CA LEU A 238 -0.05 -12.67 -18.87
C LEU A 238 -0.31 -12.34 -17.40
N GLU A 239 -1.26 -11.44 -17.12
CA GLU A 239 -1.72 -11.16 -15.77
C GLU A 239 -2.39 -12.38 -15.14
N GLU A 240 -3.28 -13.06 -15.88
CA GLU A 240 -3.97 -14.27 -15.42
C GLU A 240 -2.99 -15.38 -15.02
N ILE A 241 -1.98 -15.65 -15.86
CA ILE A 241 -0.96 -16.66 -15.60
C ILE A 241 -0.19 -16.31 -14.32
N GLN A 242 0.18 -15.04 -14.11
CA GLN A 242 0.87 -14.64 -12.88
C GLN A 242 -0.05 -14.78 -11.65
N MET A 243 -1.34 -14.46 -11.79
CA MET A 243 -2.33 -14.67 -10.72
C MET A 243 -2.49 -16.15 -10.37
N GLU A 244 -2.48 -17.05 -11.36
CA GLU A 244 -2.47 -18.51 -11.16
C GLU A 244 -1.24 -18.96 -10.36
N VAL A 245 -0.05 -18.47 -10.70
CA VAL A 245 1.17 -18.78 -9.95
C VAL A 245 1.11 -18.26 -8.51
N ASP A 246 0.56 -17.05 -8.33
CA ASP A 246 0.52 -16.40 -7.03
C ASP A 246 -0.49 -17.00 -6.06
N ILE A 247 -1.67 -17.40 -6.53
CA ILE A 247 -2.70 -17.99 -5.65
C ILE A 247 -2.26 -19.35 -5.09
N ARG A 248 -1.44 -20.10 -5.85
CA ARG A 248 -0.90 -21.40 -5.41
C ARG A 248 0.00 -21.31 -4.19
N LYS A 249 0.52 -20.12 -3.86
CA LYS A 249 1.27 -19.87 -2.60
C LYS A 249 0.43 -20.11 -1.35
N TYR A 250 -0.91 -20.10 -1.48
CA TYR A 250 -1.81 -20.43 -0.39
C TYR A 250 -2.11 -21.92 -0.28
N ASP A 251 -1.75 -22.73 -1.29
CA ASP A 251 -1.98 -24.18 -1.25
C ASP A 251 -1.37 -24.78 0.03
N ARG A 252 -2.16 -25.62 0.70
CA ARG A 252 -1.81 -26.27 1.95
C ARG A 252 -2.01 -27.77 1.83
N ASP A 253 -1.19 -28.52 2.55
CA ASP A 253 -1.31 -29.97 2.65
C ASP A 253 -1.56 -30.36 4.10
N ASN A 254 -2.41 -31.37 4.31
CA ASN A 254 -2.72 -31.92 5.63
C ASN A 254 -3.35 -30.93 6.62
N GLU A 255 -4.20 -30.02 6.13
CA GLU A 255 -4.92 -29.05 6.97
C GLU A 255 -6.20 -29.64 7.54
N GLU A 256 -6.52 -29.25 8.76
CA GLU A 256 -7.79 -29.60 9.40
C GLU A 256 -8.82 -28.50 9.16
N MET A 257 -10.09 -28.89 9.08
CA MET A 257 -11.21 -27.95 9.06
C MET A 257 -12.10 -28.19 10.27
N THR A 258 -12.84 -27.17 10.68
CA THR A 258 -13.81 -27.27 11.79
C THR A 258 -15.22 -26.96 11.31
N ARG A 259 -16.25 -27.55 11.91
CA ARG A 259 -17.64 -27.19 11.56
C ARG A 259 -17.95 -25.80 12.08
N ASP A 260 -18.65 -24.98 11.28
CA ASP A 260 -19.06 -23.66 11.73
C ASP A 260 -20.08 -23.80 12.89
N PRO A 261 -19.88 -23.09 14.01
CA PRO A 261 -20.72 -23.24 15.19
C PRO A 261 -22.14 -22.68 15.01
N ARG A 262 -22.35 -21.76 14.06
CA ARG A 262 -23.64 -21.13 13.76
C ARG A 262 -24.36 -21.82 12.60
N ASN A 263 -23.62 -22.38 11.64
CA ASN A 263 -24.17 -23.08 10.49
C ASN A 263 -23.42 -24.41 10.24
N LYS A 264 -23.97 -25.52 10.74
CA LYS A 264 -23.36 -26.87 10.66
C LYS A 264 -23.17 -27.41 9.23
N THR A 265 -23.72 -26.75 8.22
CA THR A 265 -23.52 -27.08 6.79
C THR A 265 -22.23 -26.50 6.21
N LEU A 266 -21.55 -25.61 6.96
CA LEU A 266 -20.30 -24.98 6.55
C LEU A 266 -19.11 -25.55 7.32
N LEU A 267 -17.97 -25.63 6.63
CA LEU A 267 -16.67 -25.91 7.22
C LEU A 267 -15.82 -24.64 7.26
N ILE A 268 -15.00 -24.48 8.29
CA ILE A 268 -14.09 -23.37 8.51
C ILE A 268 -12.68 -23.88 8.29
N LEU A 269 -11.95 -23.21 7.40
CA LEU A 269 -10.52 -23.40 7.17
C LEU A 269 -9.75 -22.18 7.70
N ASP A 270 -8.74 -22.40 8.53
CA ASP A 270 -7.83 -21.36 9.01
C ASP A 270 -6.77 -21.07 7.94
N VAL A 271 -6.85 -19.88 7.33
CA VAL A 271 -5.93 -19.43 6.27
C VAL A 271 -5.45 -18.01 6.56
N PRO A 272 -4.40 -17.84 7.39
CA PRO A 272 -3.88 -16.52 7.71
C PRO A 272 -3.46 -15.74 6.46
N GLY A 273 -4.04 -14.56 6.27
CA GLY A 273 -3.67 -13.62 5.20
C GLY A 273 -4.34 -13.83 3.84
N VAL A 274 -5.24 -14.80 3.66
CA VAL A 274 -5.93 -15.03 2.37
C VAL A 274 -6.92 -13.92 2.01
N ALA A 275 -7.57 -13.34 3.01
CA ALA A 275 -8.56 -12.26 2.85
C ALA A 275 -7.92 -10.97 2.32
N GLU A 276 -6.67 -10.73 2.71
CA GLU A 276 -6.00 -9.46 2.48
C GLU A 276 -5.07 -9.53 1.27
N ASN A 277 -4.50 -10.70 0.96
CA ASN A 277 -3.54 -10.89 -0.13
C ASN A 277 -4.17 -11.00 -1.52
N ARG A 278 -3.44 -10.60 -2.56
CA ARG A 278 -3.90 -10.67 -3.96
C ARG A 278 -3.16 -11.78 -4.74
N PRO A 279 -3.86 -12.64 -5.52
CA PRO A 279 -5.32 -12.65 -5.69
C PRO A 279 -6.04 -13.02 -4.38
N SER A 280 -7.09 -12.27 -4.06
CA SER A 280 -7.86 -12.46 -2.82
C SER A 280 -8.97 -13.45 -3.09
N VAL A 281 -9.23 -14.31 -2.11
CA VAL A 281 -10.42 -15.15 -2.12
C VAL A 281 -11.59 -14.30 -1.62
N LEU A 282 -12.66 -14.23 -2.40
CA LEU A 282 -13.87 -13.48 -2.07
C LEU A 282 -15.07 -14.41 -1.87
N ARG A 283 -16.14 -13.89 -1.27
CA ARG A 283 -17.43 -14.61 -1.21
C ARG A 283 -17.88 -14.97 -2.62
N GLY A 284 -18.26 -16.23 -2.81
CA GLY A 284 -18.67 -16.81 -4.09
C GLY A 284 -17.53 -17.48 -4.87
N ASP A 285 -16.28 -17.29 -4.49
CA ASP A 285 -15.14 -18.02 -5.06
C ASP A 285 -15.14 -19.47 -4.57
N HIS A 286 -14.25 -20.30 -5.10
CA HIS A 286 -14.15 -21.69 -4.67
C HIS A 286 -12.70 -22.16 -4.55
N LEU A 287 -12.51 -23.19 -3.73
CA LEU A 287 -11.27 -23.90 -3.51
C LEU A 287 -11.48 -25.36 -3.88
N HIS A 288 -10.42 -26.08 -4.23
CA HIS A 288 -10.46 -27.53 -4.41
C HIS A 288 -9.87 -28.22 -3.19
N VAL A 289 -10.52 -29.28 -2.74
CA VAL A 289 -10.18 -29.96 -1.49
C VAL A 289 -10.19 -31.46 -1.70
N GLU A 290 -9.19 -32.13 -1.15
CA GLU A 290 -8.99 -33.57 -1.24
C GLU A 290 -8.64 -34.14 0.13
N PHE A 291 -9.11 -35.34 0.46
CA PHE A 291 -8.71 -36.03 1.68
C PHE A 291 -7.22 -36.38 1.63
N SER A 292 -6.45 -35.97 2.63
CA SER A 292 -4.99 -36.17 2.65
C SER A 292 -4.57 -37.64 2.72
N GLU A 293 -5.40 -38.49 3.32
CA GLU A 293 -5.16 -39.93 3.43
C GLU A 293 -5.32 -40.66 2.09
N ASN A 294 -6.10 -40.08 1.17
CA ASN A 294 -6.40 -40.65 -0.15
C ASN A 294 -5.69 -39.86 -1.27
N LYS A 295 -4.36 -39.78 -1.23
CA LYS A 295 -3.57 -39.06 -2.27
C LYS A 295 -3.79 -39.58 -3.70
N ASN A 296 -4.25 -40.81 -3.86
CA ASN A 296 -4.61 -41.45 -5.14
C ASN A 296 -6.10 -41.37 -5.47
N SER A 297 -6.89 -40.57 -4.73
CA SER A 297 -8.29 -40.30 -5.06
C SER A 297 -8.38 -39.54 -6.39
N ASP A 298 -9.18 -40.08 -7.32
CA ASP A 298 -9.61 -39.39 -8.54
C ASP A 298 -10.70 -38.35 -8.28
N VAL A 299 -11.06 -38.09 -7.02
CA VAL A 299 -12.12 -37.16 -6.62
C VAL A 299 -11.53 -35.91 -5.97
N SER A 300 -11.99 -34.75 -6.42
CA SER A 300 -11.72 -33.43 -5.85
C SER A 300 -13.07 -32.76 -5.50
N TYR A 301 -13.16 -32.12 -4.34
CA TYR A 301 -14.38 -31.47 -3.88
C TYR A 301 -14.24 -29.95 -3.96
N LYS A 302 -15.22 -29.28 -4.58
CA LYS A 302 -15.27 -27.82 -4.58
C LYS A 302 -15.89 -27.30 -3.29
N GLY A 303 -15.12 -26.49 -2.55
CA GLY A 303 -15.62 -25.71 -1.42
C GLY A 303 -15.90 -24.28 -1.86
N TYR A 304 -17.16 -23.88 -1.89
CA TYR A 304 -17.54 -22.50 -2.22
C TYR A 304 -17.41 -21.60 -1.00
N VAL A 305 -16.90 -20.39 -1.19
CA VAL A 305 -16.65 -19.43 -0.12
C VAL A 305 -17.93 -18.69 0.23
N HIS A 306 -18.45 -18.93 1.44
CA HIS A 306 -19.64 -18.26 1.97
C HIS A 306 -19.30 -16.97 2.71
N ALA A 307 -18.15 -16.94 3.39
CA ALA A 307 -17.63 -15.76 4.06
C ALA A 307 -16.11 -15.86 4.21
N VAL A 308 -15.47 -14.70 4.26
CA VAL A 308 -14.05 -14.56 4.56
C VAL A 308 -13.93 -13.67 5.80
N GLU A 309 -13.36 -14.22 6.86
CA GLU A 309 -13.06 -13.56 8.13
C GLU A 309 -11.52 -13.48 8.25
N LEU A 310 -10.97 -12.49 8.95
CA LEU A 310 -9.51 -12.16 9.03
C LEU A 310 -8.52 -13.30 8.68
N GLU A 311 -8.60 -14.42 9.41
CA GLU A 311 -7.75 -15.61 9.21
C GLU A 311 -8.56 -16.88 8.88
N LYS A 312 -9.85 -16.76 8.58
CA LYS A 312 -10.80 -17.89 8.43
C LYS A 312 -11.62 -17.79 7.15
N VAL A 313 -11.74 -18.90 6.44
CA VAL A 313 -12.62 -19.02 5.27
C VAL A 313 -13.73 -20.01 5.58
N LYS A 314 -14.98 -19.59 5.38
CA LYS A 314 -16.16 -20.45 5.53
C LYS A 314 -16.54 -21.03 4.18
N LEU A 315 -16.60 -22.35 4.12
CA LEU A 315 -16.73 -23.13 2.90
C LEU A 315 -18.00 -23.98 2.92
N GLY A 316 -18.77 -23.92 1.83
CA GLY A 316 -19.91 -24.78 1.56
C GLY A 316 -19.52 -25.91 0.60
N PHE A 317 -19.66 -27.15 1.07
CA PHE A 317 -19.35 -28.36 0.31
C PHE A 317 -20.61 -29.16 -0.02
N SER A 318 -20.47 -30.22 -0.84
CA SER A 318 -21.53 -31.16 -1.12
C SER A 318 -21.93 -31.96 0.13
N GLN A 319 -23.17 -32.46 0.16
CA GLN A 319 -23.61 -33.37 1.22
C GLN A 319 -22.73 -34.64 1.30
N GLU A 320 -22.24 -35.10 0.14
CA GLU A 320 -21.33 -36.24 0.03
C GLU A 320 -20.05 -36.07 0.87
N LEU A 321 -19.43 -34.87 0.84
CA LEU A 321 -18.26 -34.59 1.68
C LEU A 321 -18.65 -34.42 3.15
N LEU A 322 -19.76 -33.72 3.43
CA LEU A 322 -20.19 -33.43 4.79
C LEU A 322 -20.56 -34.68 5.60
N GLN A 323 -21.02 -35.74 4.92
CA GLN A 323 -21.30 -37.06 5.51
C GLN A 323 -20.02 -37.84 5.82
N GLN A 324 -18.96 -37.65 5.04
CA GLN A 324 -17.65 -38.28 5.26
C GLN A 324 -16.76 -37.50 6.24
N PHE A 325 -17.11 -36.24 6.54
CA PHE A 325 -16.30 -35.37 7.37
C PHE A 325 -16.37 -35.77 8.86
N ILE A 326 -15.21 -36.07 9.44
CA ILE A 326 -15.00 -36.33 10.88
C ILE A 326 -14.06 -35.24 11.44
N PRO A 327 -14.27 -34.73 12.66
CA PRO A 327 -13.32 -33.82 13.29
C PRO A 327 -11.90 -34.41 13.35
N GLY A 328 -10.90 -33.64 12.92
CA GLY A 328 -9.50 -34.09 12.80
C GLY A 328 -9.15 -34.70 11.43
N THR A 329 -10.12 -34.84 10.51
CA THR A 329 -9.81 -35.21 9.12
C THR A 329 -8.93 -34.16 8.47
N LYS A 330 -7.89 -34.63 7.78
CA LYS A 330 -6.90 -33.79 7.10
C LYS A 330 -7.17 -33.69 5.61
N PHE A 331 -6.96 -32.49 5.08
CA PHE A 331 -7.23 -32.15 3.70
C PHE A 331 -6.03 -31.49 3.02
N ASN A 332 -5.86 -31.79 1.74
CA ASN A 332 -5.03 -31.00 0.84
C ASN A 332 -5.93 -29.95 0.19
N VAL A 333 -5.56 -28.68 0.32
CA VAL A 333 -6.34 -27.54 -0.14
C VAL A 333 -5.59 -26.84 -1.26
N VAL A 334 -6.27 -26.70 -2.38
CA VAL A 334 -5.80 -26.02 -3.58
C VAL A 334 -6.63 -24.75 -3.78
N PHE A 335 -5.96 -23.60 -3.75
CA PHE A 335 -6.61 -22.32 -3.91
C PHE A 335 -6.78 -21.96 -5.39
N THR A 336 -7.92 -21.36 -5.69
CA THR A 336 -8.19 -20.77 -7.00
C THR A 336 -8.64 -19.32 -6.83
N PHE A 337 -8.76 -18.59 -7.94
CA PHE A 337 -9.25 -17.22 -7.94
C PHE A 337 -10.37 -17.03 -8.95
N ASN A 338 -11.15 -15.98 -8.75
CA ASN A 338 -12.23 -15.64 -9.64
C ASN A 338 -11.73 -15.07 -10.98
N ARG A 339 -11.95 -15.81 -12.06
CA ARG A 339 -11.62 -15.37 -13.43
C ARG A 339 -12.64 -14.40 -14.03
N LEU A 340 -13.78 -14.16 -13.36
CA LEU A 340 -14.85 -13.30 -13.90
C LEU A 340 -14.37 -11.89 -14.29
N PRO A 341 -13.59 -11.15 -13.47
CA PRO A 341 -13.13 -9.82 -13.84
C PRO A 341 -12.30 -9.81 -15.12
N LEU A 342 -11.37 -10.77 -15.28
CA LEU A 342 -10.53 -10.88 -16.47
C LEU A 342 -11.35 -11.28 -17.71
N ARG A 343 -12.29 -12.23 -17.57
CA ARG A 343 -13.17 -12.64 -18.66
C ARG A 343 -14.04 -11.48 -19.16
N VAL A 344 -14.57 -10.66 -18.25
CA VAL A 344 -15.35 -9.46 -18.60
C VAL A 344 -14.48 -8.44 -19.36
N GLN A 345 -13.24 -8.25 -18.94
CA GLN A 345 -12.28 -7.38 -19.64
C GLN A 345 -11.89 -7.92 -21.03
N HIS A 346 -11.64 -9.22 -21.16
CA HIS A 346 -11.39 -9.87 -22.46
C HIS A 346 -12.54 -9.64 -23.44
N ARG A 347 -13.79 -9.84 -22.98
CA ARG A 347 -14.96 -9.55 -23.79
C ARG A 347 -15.01 -8.07 -24.18
N ALA A 348 -14.74 -7.16 -23.25
CA ALA A 348 -14.79 -5.73 -23.51
C ALA A 348 -13.79 -5.31 -24.59
N VAL A 349 -12.54 -5.79 -24.53
CA VAL A 349 -11.53 -5.49 -25.57
C VAL A 349 -11.82 -6.20 -26.89
N GLN A 350 -12.47 -7.37 -26.88
CA GLN A 350 -12.92 -8.02 -28.11
C GLN A 350 -14.05 -7.23 -28.78
N LEU A 351 -15.01 -6.72 -28.00
CA LEU A 351 -16.09 -5.86 -28.48
C LEU A 351 -15.56 -4.51 -28.98
N ALA A 352 -14.45 -4.03 -28.41
CA ALA A 352 -13.80 -2.79 -28.83
C ALA A 352 -13.10 -2.86 -30.20
N ASN A 353 -12.88 -4.05 -30.76
CA ASN A 353 -12.34 -4.19 -32.12
C ASN A 353 -13.33 -3.73 -33.22
N GLY A 354 -14.61 -3.51 -32.88
CA GLY A 354 -15.55 -2.86 -33.78
C GLY A 354 -15.23 -1.37 -33.94
N ARG A 355 -15.25 -0.84 -35.18
CA ARG A 355 -14.88 0.55 -35.50
C ARG A 355 -15.64 1.60 -34.67
N ASP A 356 -16.78 1.24 -34.10
CA ASP A 356 -17.55 2.04 -33.16
C ASP A 356 -16.65 2.70 -32.10
N LEU A 357 -15.81 1.96 -31.36
CA LEU A 357 -15.09 2.52 -30.20
C LEU A 357 -13.78 3.25 -30.51
N GLU A 358 -13.36 3.31 -31.77
CA GLU A 358 -12.08 3.93 -32.18
C GLU A 358 -11.99 5.38 -31.70
N GLN A 359 -13.07 6.15 -31.82
CA GLN A 359 -13.12 7.56 -31.42
C GLN A 359 -12.99 7.78 -29.90
N PHE A 360 -13.35 6.80 -29.06
CA PHE A 360 -13.16 6.91 -27.61
C PHE A 360 -11.76 6.48 -27.17
N LEU A 361 -11.17 5.50 -27.87
CA LEU A 361 -9.86 4.92 -27.51
C LEU A 361 -8.68 5.65 -28.16
N PHE A 362 -8.89 6.20 -29.36
CA PHE A 362 -7.93 6.91 -30.19
C PHE A 362 -8.57 8.16 -30.82
N PRO A 363 -9.02 9.13 -30.01
CA PRO A 363 -9.72 10.32 -30.51
C PRO A 363 -8.83 11.15 -31.45
N THR A 364 -9.40 11.58 -32.59
CA THR A 364 -8.72 12.39 -33.63
C THR A 364 -9.39 13.73 -33.91
N HIS A 365 -10.61 13.98 -33.41
CA HIS A 365 -11.42 15.14 -33.76
C HIS A 365 -11.83 16.00 -32.56
N TYR A 366 -12.11 17.28 -32.83
CA TYR A 366 -12.70 18.23 -31.90
C TYR A 366 -14.23 18.13 -31.99
N PHE A 367 -14.90 17.93 -30.86
CA PHE A 367 -16.36 17.96 -30.79
C PHE A 367 -16.84 19.27 -30.16
N LEU A 368 -17.85 19.90 -30.76
CA LEU A 368 -18.53 21.08 -30.20
C LEU A 368 -19.46 20.64 -29.07
N PHE A 369 -19.31 21.24 -27.89
CA PHE A 369 -20.15 20.96 -26.72
C PHE A 369 -21.27 22.00 -26.54
N ILE A 370 -22.37 21.55 -25.91
CA ILE A 370 -23.53 22.37 -25.56
C ILE A 370 -23.19 23.24 -24.34
N PHE A 371 -23.52 24.54 -24.41
CA PHE A 371 -23.29 25.51 -23.34
C PHE A 371 -24.38 25.46 -22.24
N PHE A 372 -23.97 25.35 -20.97
CA PHE A 372 -24.86 25.45 -19.81
C PHE A 372 -24.72 26.82 -19.10
N THR A 373 -25.85 27.42 -18.68
CA THR A 373 -25.90 28.84 -18.26
C THR A 373 -25.96 29.10 -16.74
N ARG A 374 -26.44 28.18 -15.88
CA ARG A 374 -26.51 28.36 -14.40
C ARG A 374 -26.26 27.07 -13.61
N LEU A 375 -25.44 27.12 -12.55
CA LEU A 375 -25.11 25.96 -11.71
C LEU A 375 -26.07 25.78 -10.52
N TYR A 376 -26.23 24.55 -10.01
CA TYR A 376 -27.06 24.30 -8.83
C TYR A 376 -26.36 24.68 -7.52
N ASP A 377 -25.06 24.36 -7.42
CA ASP A 377 -24.25 24.79 -6.29
C ASP A 377 -23.69 26.19 -6.58
N ARG A 378 -24.13 27.20 -5.83
CA ARG A 378 -23.66 28.58 -6.01
C ARG A 378 -22.22 28.80 -5.52
N ASN A 379 -21.72 27.94 -4.62
CA ASN A 379 -20.30 27.99 -4.23
C ASN A 379 -19.40 27.57 -5.38
N LEU A 380 -19.94 26.74 -6.27
CA LEU A 380 -19.28 26.38 -7.51
C LEU A 380 -19.19 27.62 -8.43
N GLU A 381 -20.17 28.53 -8.49
CA GLU A 381 -20.06 29.69 -9.39
C GLU A 381 -18.83 30.59 -9.16
N LYS A 382 -18.24 30.54 -7.95
CA LYS A 382 -17.06 31.33 -7.54
C LYS A 382 -15.69 30.74 -7.95
N ASN A 383 -15.64 29.56 -8.57
CA ASN A 383 -14.39 28.94 -9.00
C ASN A 383 -14.40 28.73 -10.52
N GLU A 384 -13.47 29.37 -11.23
CA GLU A 384 -13.46 29.46 -12.68
C GLU A 384 -13.06 28.17 -13.39
N GLU A 385 -11.97 27.50 -13.01
CA GLU A 385 -11.56 26.20 -13.59
C GLU A 385 -12.71 25.23 -13.52
N GLN A 386 -13.26 25.22 -12.32
CA GLN A 386 -14.39 24.46 -12.00
C GLN A 386 -15.60 24.84 -12.87
N MET A 387 -15.99 26.10 -12.98
CA MET A 387 -17.07 26.53 -13.87
C MET A 387 -16.83 26.13 -15.33
N ARG A 388 -15.62 26.37 -15.86
CA ARG A 388 -15.19 25.95 -17.20
C ARG A 388 -15.35 24.47 -17.39
N ALA A 389 -15.24 23.71 -16.32
CA ALA A 389 -15.30 22.28 -16.33
C ALA A 389 -16.64 21.75 -15.80
N VAL A 390 -17.67 22.57 -15.72
CA VAL A 390 -19.04 22.07 -15.93
C VAL A 390 -19.56 22.54 -17.26
N LYS A 391 -19.12 23.72 -17.72
CA LYS A 391 -19.34 24.19 -19.09
C LYS A 391 -18.68 23.28 -20.14
N HIS A 392 -17.52 22.72 -19.84
CA HIS A 392 -16.74 21.78 -20.66
C HIS A 392 -16.54 20.42 -19.95
N ILE A 393 -17.12 20.21 -18.75
CA ILE A 393 -17.09 18.97 -17.93
C ILE A 393 -15.62 18.55 -17.51
N VAL A 394 -14.96 18.95 -16.40
CA VAL A 394 -15.06 18.51 -14.96
C VAL A 394 -14.32 19.49 -13.97
N ARG A 395 -14.97 20.07 -12.94
CA ARG A 395 -14.50 20.82 -11.71
C ARG A 395 -13.69 20.06 -10.57
N THR A 396 -13.06 20.77 -9.61
CA THR A 396 -12.32 20.32 -8.39
C THR A 396 -13.19 19.76 -7.28
N GLY A 397 -12.70 18.73 -6.60
CA GLY A 397 -13.55 17.79 -5.88
C GLY A 397 -14.07 16.80 -6.91
N LYS A 398 -13.20 15.90 -7.39
CA LYS A 398 -13.44 14.99 -8.53
C LYS A 398 -14.88 14.44 -8.51
N THR A 399 -15.27 13.90 -7.37
CA THR A 399 -16.60 13.33 -7.13
C THR A 399 -17.71 14.39 -7.00
N VAL A 400 -17.51 15.49 -6.25
CA VAL A 400 -18.51 16.58 -6.10
C VAL A 400 -18.86 17.20 -7.45
N THR A 401 -17.84 17.33 -8.26
CA THR A 401 -17.91 17.82 -9.62
C THR A 401 -18.63 16.88 -10.53
N MET A 402 -18.26 15.60 -10.48
CA MET A 402 -18.88 14.62 -11.34
C MET A 402 -20.37 14.51 -11.00
N VAL A 403 -20.72 14.61 -9.71
CA VAL A 403 -22.10 14.72 -9.23
C VAL A 403 -22.80 15.95 -9.82
N GLU A 404 -22.16 17.13 -9.81
CA GLU A 404 -22.74 18.33 -10.42
C GLU A 404 -22.89 18.20 -11.94
N ALA A 405 -21.90 17.65 -12.64
CA ALA A 405 -21.97 17.42 -14.08
C ALA A 405 -23.13 16.46 -14.43
N ILE A 406 -23.28 15.37 -13.69
CA ILE A 406 -24.40 14.43 -13.84
C ILE A 406 -25.74 15.15 -13.60
N LYS A 407 -25.85 15.99 -12.57
CA LYS A 407 -27.06 16.78 -12.30
C LYS A 407 -27.41 17.73 -13.44
N GLN A 408 -26.42 18.42 -14.01
CA GLN A 408 -26.62 19.34 -15.13
C GLN A 408 -27.10 18.59 -16.36
N VAL A 409 -26.46 17.49 -16.71
CA VAL A 409 -26.85 16.62 -17.81
C VAL A 409 -28.30 16.15 -17.63
N LEU A 410 -28.66 15.61 -16.44
CA LEU A 410 -30.01 15.11 -16.17
C LEU A 410 -31.10 16.19 -16.24
N LYS A 411 -30.77 17.44 -15.89
CA LYS A 411 -31.70 18.58 -15.93
C LYS A 411 -31.85 19.14 -17.34
N CYS A 412 -30.73 19.38 -18.01
CA CYS A 412 -30.66 20.17 -19.23
C CYS A 412 -30.93 19.32 -20.48
N ILE A 413 -30.75 18.01 -20.39
CA ILE A 413 -30.96 17.08 -21.51
C ILE A 413 -32.09 16.11 -21.11
N PRO A 414 -33.33 16.36 -21.59
CA PRO A 414 -34.46 15.46 -21.36
C PRO A 414 -34.20 14.07 -21.94
N GLY A 415 -34.71 13.02 -21.30
CA GLY A 415 -34.54 11.64 -21.77
C GLY A 415 -33.16 11.02 -21.51
N THR A 416 -32.23 11.76 -20.92
CA THR A 416 -30.91 11.23 -20.56
C THR A 416 -30.99 10.13 -19.52
N HIS A 417 -30.33 9.01 -19.85
CA HIS A 417 -29.91 7.97 -18.93
C HIS A 417 -28.39 8.00 -18.76
N VAL A 418 -27.94 7.88 -17.51
CA VAL A 418 -26.55 8.00 -17.09
C VAL A 418 -26.10 6.69 -16.46
N LEU A 419 -24.98 6.15 -16.96
CA LEU A 419 -24.23 5.10 -16.29
C LEU A 419 -23.04 5.74 -15.56
N THR A 420 -22.96 5.60 -14.25
CA THR A 420 -21.79 6.07 -13.50
C THR A 420 -21.05 4.91 -12.85
N CYS A 421 -19.75 4.88 -13.09
CA CYS A 421 -18.86 3.79 -12.77
C CYS A 421 -17.64 4.25 -11.97
N ALA A 422 -17.08 3.33 -11.20
CA ALA A 422 -15.75 3.46 -10.61
C ALA A 422 -15.12 2.06 -10.46
N PRO A 423 -13.79 1.94 -10.34
CA PRO A 423 -13.13 0.64 -10.12
C PRO A 423 -13.41 0.05 -8.72
N SER A 424 -13.74 0.88 -7.72
CA SER A 424 -13.96 0.43 -6.35
C SER A 424 -15.41 0.62 -5.89
N ASN A 425 -15.87 -0.31 -5.04
CA ASN A 425 -17.19 -0.22 -4.42
C ASN A 425 -17.36 1.07 -3.60
N SER A 426 -16.35 1.46 -2.83
CA SER A 426 -16.40 2.67 -2.00
C SER A 426 -16.54 3.96 -2.81
N ALA A 427 -15.91 4.04 -3.98
CA ALA A 427 -16.07 5.19 -4.88
C ALA A 427 -17.50 5.24 -5.46
N CYS A 428 -18.04 4.11 -5.91
CA CYS A 428 -19.43 4.01 -6.35
C CYS A 428 -20.43 4.40 -5.26
N ASP A 429 -20.19 4.00 -4.02
CA ASP A 429 -21.08 4.33 -2.91
C ASP A 429 -21.07 5.82 -2.60
N LEU A 430 -19.88 6.43 -2.56
CA LEU A 430 -19.75 7.87 -2.36
C LEU A 430 -20.46 8.64 -3.46
N LEU A 431 -20.37 8.20 -4.72
CA LEU A 431 -21.12 8.78 -5.84
C LEU A 431 -22.63 8.66 -5.62
N CYS A 432 -23.10 7.48 -5.26
CA CYS A 432 -24.51 7.21 -5.00
C CYS A 432 -25.05 8.09 -3.86
N GLN A 433 -24.37 8.13 -2.72
CA GLN A 433 -24.70 8.99 -1.57
C GLN A 433 -24.82 10.47 -1.97
N ARG A 434 -23.87 10.97 -2.77
CA ARG A 434 -23.85 12.37 -3.21
C ARG A 434 -24.96 12.69 -4.20
N LEU A 435 -25.27 11.77 -5.12
CA LEU A 435 -26.34 11.92 -6.11
C LEU A 435 -27.73 11.85 -5.46
N MET A 436 -27.94 10.97 -4.47
CA MET A 436 -29.22 10.82 -3.75
C MET A 436 -29.67 12.08 -3.00
N ASN A 437 -28.77 13.02 -2.71
CA ASN A 437 -29.14 14.31 -2.12
C ASN A 437 -29.92 15.21 -3.09
N HIS A 438 -29.94 14.88 -4.39
CA HIS A 438 -30.50 15.72 -5.44
C HIS A 438 -31.37 14.95 -6.45
N ILE A 439 -31.25 13.63 -6.49
CA ILE A 439 -31.99 12.74 -7.38
C ILE A 439 -32.90 11.87 -6.54
N ASP A 440 -34.17 11.79 -6.93
CA ASP A 440 -35.16 10.95 -6.26
C ASP A 440 -34.74 9.47 -6.30
N ARG A 441 -35.05 8.74 -5.22
CA ARG A 441 -34.68 7.32 -5.08
C ARG A 441 -35.27 6.43 -6.16
N SER A 442 -36.42 6.79 -6.73
CA SER A 442 -37.03 6.06 -7.85
C SER A 442 -36.26 6.19 -9.17
N GLN A 443 -35.35 7.16 -9.27
CA GLN A 443 -34.61 7.48 -10.50
C GLN A 443 -33.15 6.99 -10.47
N ILE A 444 -32.67 6.52 -9.32
CA ILE A 444 -31.28 6.06 -9.12
C ILE A 444 -31.24 4.63 -8.58
N TYR A 445 -30.34 3.82 -9.14
CA TYR A 445 -30.14 2.44 -8.69
C TYR A 445 -28.66 2.09 -8.54
N ARG A 446 -28.31 1.47 -7.41
CA ARG A 446 -26.95 1.02 -7.09
C ARG A 446 -26.84 -0.48 -7.33
N LEU A 447 -26.30 -0.86 -8.48
CA LEU A 447 -26.09 -2.26 -8.86
C LEU A 447 -24.75 -2.79 -8.33
N MET A 448 -24.80 -3.71 -7.37
CA MET A 448 -23.64 -4.29 -6.70
C MET A 448 -23.37 -5.75 -7.10
N ALA A 449 -22.11 -6.17 -6.98
CA ALA A 449 -21.71 -7.56 -7.13
C ALA A 449 -22.07 -8.38 -5.87
N SER A 450 -22.43 -9.65 -6.07
CA SER A 450 -22.84 -10.56 -5.00
C SER A 450 -21.71 -10.95 -4.03
N SER A 451 -20.45 -10.76 -4.44
CA SER A 451 -19.27 -11.00 -3.61
C SER A 451 -19.04 -9.93 -2.54
N ARG A 452 -19.72 -8.78 -2.64
CA ARG A 452 -19.57 -7.68 -1.69
C ARG A 452 -20.26 -8.00 -0.36
N ASN A 453 -19.60 -7.74 0.76
CA ASN A 453 -20.24 -7.82 2.07
C ASN A 453 -21.25 -6.69 2.26
N TYR A 454 -22.52 -7.04 2.53
CA TYR A 454 -23.61 -6.06 2.70
C TYR A 454 -23.44 -5.20 3.96
N ARG A 455 -22.71 -5.70 4.98
CA ARG A 455 -22.40 -4.93 6.20
C ARG A 455 -21.51 -3.71 5.93
N ASP A 456 -20.76 -3.74 4.83
CA ASP A 456 -19.89 -2.62 4.42
C ASP A 456 -20.64 -1.62 3.53
N VAL A 457 -21.94 -1.81 3.29
CA VAL A 457 -22.77 -0.89 2.51
C VAL A 457 -23.29 0.22 3.44
N PRO A 458 -23.08 1.51 3.11
CA PRO A 458 -23.64 2.62 3.88
C PRO A 458 -25.17 2.55 4.02
N GLU A 459 -25.69 2.83 5.21
CA GLU A 459 -27.12 2.71 5.53
C GLU A 459 -28.02 3.57 4.64
N ASP A 460 -27.54 4.74 4.23
CA ASP A 460 -28.27 5.71 3.42
C ASP A 460 -28.52 5.23 1.98
N ILE A 461 -27.64 4.39 1.43
CA ILE A 461 -27.79 3.84 0.06
C ILE A 461 -28.42 2.45 0.02
N LYS A 462 -28.53 1.75 1.15
CA LYS A 462 -29.17 0.41 1.19
C LYS A 462 -30.53 0.36 0.48
N PRO A 463 -31.42 1.36 0.61
CA PRO A 463 -32.74 1.33 -0.05
C PRO A 463 -32.70 1.34 -1.59
N CYS A 464 -31.60 1.78 -2.21
CA CYS A 464 -31.46 1.81 -3.67
C CYS A 464 -30.49 0.72 -4.18
N CYS A 465 -30.10 -0.23 -3.33
CA CYS A 465 -29.22 -1.33 -3.69
C CYS A 465 -30.01 -2.58 -4.10
N ASN A 466 -29.36 -3.46 -4.85
CA ASN A 466 -29.91 -4.75 -5.26
C ASN A 466 -29.83 -5.84 -4.18
N TRP A 467 -30.37 -5.55 -2.99
CA TRP A 467 -30.38 -6.44 -1.83
C TRP A 467 -31.80 -6.82 -1.43
N ASP A 468 -32.05 -8.11 -1.29
CA ASP A 468 -33.28 -8.65 -0.73
C ASP A 468 -33.11 -8.92 0.77
N THR A 469 -33.77 -8.11 1.59
CA THR A 469 -33.76 -8.23 3.05
C THR A 469 -34.45 -9.49 3.56
N ARG A 470 -35.37 -10.08 2.80
CA ARG A 470 -36.09 -11.29 3.22
C ARG A 470 -35.20 -12.52 3.17
N ASN A 471 -34.37 -12.61 2.13
CA ASN A 471 -33.49 -13.76 1.87
C ASN A 471 -32.01 -13.49 2.20
N ASP A 472 -31.68 -12.31 2.75
CA ASP A 472 -30.31 -11.88 3.12
C ASP A 472 -29.31 -12.06 1.97
N CYS A 473 -29.70 -11.66 0.76
CA CYS A 473 -28.93 -11.92 -0.45
C CYS A 473 -29.06 -10.82 -1.52
N TYR A 474 -28.10 -10.79 -2.45
CA TYR A 474 -28.20 -9.92 -3.62
C TYR A 474 -29.12 -10.51 -4.67
N VAL A 475 -29.95 -9.66 -5.25
CA VAL A 475 -30.82 -9.97 -6.39
C VAL A 475 -30.40 -9.15 -7.60
N TYR A 476 -30.78 -9.57 -8.80
CA TYR A 476 -30.49 -8.83 -10.03
C TYR A 476 -31.80 -8.61 -10.77
N PRO A 477 -32.39 -7.40 -10.71
CA PRO A 477 -33.70 -7.13 -11.28
C PRO A 477 -33.74 -7.33 -12.79
N LYS A 478 -34.95 -7.48 -13.35
CA LYS A 478 -35.14 -7.63 -14.79
C LYS A 478 -34.60 -6.41 -15.54
N LYS A 479 -34.17 -6.64 -16.79
CA LYS A 479 -33.70 -5.58 -17.70
C LYS A 479 -34.67 -4.41 -17.79
N ALA A 480 -35.97 -4.68 -17.97
CA ALA A 480 -37.00 -3.66 -18.08
C ALA A 480 -37.11 -2.77 -16.83
N GLU A 481 -36.96 -3.35 -15.64
CA GLU A 481 -36.97 -2.59 -14.38
C GLU A 481 -35.73 -1.71 -14.25
N LEU A 482 -34.55 -2.25 -14.59
CA LEU A 482 -33.31 -1.49 -14.57
C LEU A 482 -33.33 -0.33 -15.58
N MET A 483 -33.93 -0.51 -16.75
CA MET A 483 -34.05 0.53 -17.78
C MET A 483 -34.95 1.71 -17.38
N ASN A 484 -35.78 1.57 -16.33
CA ASN A 484 -36.61 2.68 -15.83
C ASN A 484 -35.80 3.68 -14.98
N PHE A 485 -34.62 3.31 -14.50
CA PHE A 485 -33.79 4.21 -13.72
C PHE A 485 -32.99 5.14 -14.63
N ARG A 486 -33.08 6.45 -14.39
CA ARG A 486 -32.28 7.45 -15.12
C ARG A 486 -30.80 7.40 -14.78
N VAL A 487 -30.45 6.91 -13.59
CA VAL A 487 -29.05 6.78 -13.14
C VAL A 487 -28.79 5.38 -12.60
N ILE A 488 -27.83 4.67 -13.20
CA ILE A 488 -27.31 3.41 -12.65
C ILE A 488 -25.88 3.63 -12.17
N VAL A 489 -25.65 3.30 -10.89
CA VAL A 489 -24.35 3.37 -10.23
C VAL A 489 -23.79 1.96 -10.05
N THR A 490 -22.63 1.66 -10.63
CA THR A 490 -22.06 0.31 -10.61
C THR A 490 -20.53 0.32 -10.64
N THR A 491 -19.87 -0.77 -10.24
CA THR A 491 -18.42 -0.89 -10.49
C THR A 491 -18.17 -1.26 -11.95
N LEU A 492 -16.99 -0.92 -12.50
CA LEU A 492 -16.64 -1.23 -13.90
C LEU A 492 -16.87 -2.71 -14.28
N ILE A 493 -16.40 -3.66 -13.48
CA ILE A 493 -16.63 -5.10 -13.75
C ILE A 493 -18.12 -5.46 -13.71
N THR A 494 -18.89 -4.89 -12.78
CA THR A 494 -20.34 -5.15 -12.66
C THR A 494 -21.14 -4.52 -13.82
N ALA A 495 -20.64 -3.45 -14.45
CA ALA A 495 -21.23 -2.90 -15.69
C ALA A 495 -21.28 -3.95 -16.80
N GLY A 496 -20.35 -4.92 -16.81
CA GLY A 496 -20.38 -6.06 -17.73
C GLY A 496 -21.66 -6.91 -17.65
N ARG A 497 -22.43 -6.84 -16.55
CA ARG A 497 -23.74 -7.50 -16.46
C ARG A 497 -24.78 -6.85 -17.37
N LEU A 498 -24.72 -5.54 -17.57
CA LEU A 498 -25.61 -4.80 -18.47
C LEU A 498 -25.36 -5.22 -19.93
N VAL A 499 -24.09 -5.45 -20.29
CA VAL A 499 -23.70 -6.02 -21.59
C VAL A 499 -24.26 -7.44 -21.74
N SER A 500 -24.08 -8.29 -20.72
CA SER A 500 -24.65 -9.65 -20.74
C SER A 500 -26.17 -9.65 -20.88
N ALA A 501 -26.86 -8.68 -20.30
CA ALA A 501 -28.30 -8.50 -20.43
C ALA A 501 -28.72 -7.81 -21.74
N LYS A 502 -27.79 -7.63 -22.69
CA LYS A 502 -28.01 -7.03 -24.01
C LYS A 502 -28.74 -5.69 -23.90
N PHE A 503 -28.32 -4.83 -22.96
CA PHE A 503 -28.82 -3.46 -22.90
C PHE A 503 -28.68 -2.80 -24.28
N PRO A 504 -29.71 -2.08 -24.78
CA PRO A 504 -29.63 -1.45 -26.08
C PRO A 504 -28.44 -0.48 -26.15
N LYS A 505 -27.67 -0.55 -27.24
CA LYS A 505 -26.65 0.47 -27.53
C LYS A 505 -27.34 1.84 -27.56
N GLY A 506 -26.75 2.84 -26.91
CA GLY A 506 -27.29 4.21 -26.86
C GLY A 506 -28.38 4.43 -25.81
N HIS A 507 -28.83 3.38 -25.08
CA HIS A 507 -29.70 3.58 -23.91
C HIS A 507 -29.03 4.54 -22.92
N PHE A 508 -27.75 4.30 -22.61
CA PHE A 508 -26.95 5.25 -21.84
C PHE A 508 -26.41 6.33 -22.77
N THR A 509 -26.95 7.53 -22.62
CA THR A 509 -26.48 8.72 -23.34
C THR A 509 -25.15 9.26 -22.79
N HIS A 510 -24.87 9.00 -21.50
CA HIS A 510 -23.64 9.46 -20.85
C HIS A 510 -23.07 8.36 -19.94
N VAL A 511 -21.76 8.15 -20.01
CA VAL A 511 -20.99 7.27 -19.14
C VAL A 511 -19.96 8.10 -18.39
N PHE A 512 -20.04 8.09 -17.06
CA PHE A 512 -19.08 8.77 -16.18
C PHE A 512 -18.24 7.74 -15.44
N ILE A 513 -16.90 7.83 -15.51
CA ILE A 513 -15.99 6.93 -14.80
C ILE A 513 -15.15 7.73 -13.80
N ASP A 514 -15.42 7.59 -12.49
CA ASP A 514 -14.57 8.15 -11.42
C ASP A 514 -13.37 7.25 -11.12
N GLU A 515 -12.31 7.86 -10.60
CA GLU A 515 -11.04 7.21 -10.30
C GLU A 515 -10.53 6.33 -11.46
N SER A 516 -10.78 6.75 -12.70
CA SER A 516 -10.35 6.06 -13.93
C SER A 516 -8.83 5.86 -13.99
N GLY A 517 -8.05 6.72 -13.34
CA GLY A 517 -6.61 6.57 -13.16
C GLY A 517 -6.18 5.31 -12.39
N HIS A 518 -7.08 4.71 -11.61
CA HIS A 518 -6.85 3.51 -10.82
C HIS A 518 -7.25 2.21 -11.54
N ALA A 519 -8.01 2.30 -12.64
CA ALA A 519 -8.43 1.14 -13.42
C ALA A 519 -7.39 0.80 -14.49
N VAL A 520 -7.28 -0.49 -14.84
CA VAL A 520 -6.62 -0.87 -16.10
C VAL A 520 -7.51 -0.43 -17.26
N GLU A 521 -6.91 -0.10 -18.39
CA GLU A 521 -7.68 0.33 -19.56
C GLU A 521 -8.78 -0.66 -20.01
N PRO A 522 -8.52 -1.98 -20.11
CA PRO A 522 -9.57 -2.96 -20.42
C PRO A 522 -10.76 -2.93 -19.45
N GLU A 523 -10.54 -2.55 -18.19
CA GLU A 523 -11.57 -2.41 -17.17
C GLU A 523 -12.42 -1.16 -17.41
N CYS A 524 -11.84 -0.03 -17.83
CA CYS A 524 -12.65 1.13 -18.27
C CYS A 524 -13.54 0.77 -19.48
N VAL A 525 -13.02 -0.04 -20.40
CA VAL A 525 -13.74 -0.44 -21.61
C VAL A 525 -14.99 -1.27 -21.31
N THR A 526 -15.07 -1.96 -20.17
CA THR A 526 -16.26 -2.75 -19.79
C THR A 526 -17.53 -1.92 -19.61
N ALA A 527 -17.39 -0.62 -19.32
CA ALA A 527 -18.50 0.30 -19.12
C ALA A 527 -18.96 1.01 -20.40
N ILE A 528 -18.21 0.88 -21.50
CA ILE A 528 -18.54 1.53 -22.79
C ILE A 528 -18.81 0.51 -23.90
N ALA A 529 -18.04 -0.58 -23.97
CA ALA A 529 -18.12 -1.54 -25.07
C ALA A 529 -19.45 -2.31 -25.05
N GLY A 530 -20.26 -2.09 -26.08
CA GLY A 530 -21.59 -2.69 -26.21
C GLY A 530 -22.70 -1.99 -25.42
N LEU A 531 -22.40 -0.84 -24.78
CA LEU A 531 -23.39 -0.03 -24.05
C LEU A 531 -23.52 1.37 -24.65
N LEU A 532 -22.38 2.01 -24.91
CA LEU A 532 -22.33 3.36 -25.46
C LEU A 532 -22.41 3.30 -26.98
N ASP A 533 -23.23 4.17 -27.56
CA ASP A 533 -23.23 4.43 -28.99
C ASP A 533 -22.30 5.62 -29.29
N VAL A 534 -21.66 5.65 -30.45
CA VAL A 534 -20.53 6.56 -30.69
C VAL A 534 -21.00 7.80 -31.40
N MET A 535 -20.53 8.95 -30.93
CA MET A 535 -20.79 10.21 -31.61
C MET A 535 -19.91 10.31 -32.85
N LEU A 536 -20.54 10.30 -34.02
CA LEU A 536 -19.88 10.46 -35.32
C LEU A 536 -20.45 11.71 -35.98
N PRO A 537 -19.64 12.73 -36.29
CA PRO A 537 -20.13 14.03 -36.75
C PRO A 537 -21.10 13.96 -37.93
N ASN A 538 -20.92 12.98 -38.81
CA ASN A 538 -21.70 12.83 -40.05
C ASN A 538 -22.64 11.61 -40.06
N GLN A 539 -22.69 10.81 -38.98
CA GLN A 539 -23.48 9.57 -38.94
C GLN A 539 -24.36 9.45 -37.69
N ASN A 540 -23.88 9.94 -36.54
CA ASN A 540 -24.61 9.86 -35.28
C ASN A 540 -24.25 11.08 -34.40
N VAL A 541 -24.92 12.20 -34.64
CA VAL A 541 -24.70 13.44 -33.87
C VAL A 541 -25.21 13.36 -32.43
N ASN A 542 -26.08 12.39 -32.13
CA ASN A 542 -26.64 12.14 -30.80
C ASN A 542 -25.98 10.95 -30.09
N GLY A 543 -24.77 10.56 -30.52
CA GLY A 543 -24.01 9.50 -29.88
C GLY A 543 -23.69 9.82 -28.42
N GLY A 544 -23.37 8.78 -27.65
CA GLY A 544 -23.13 8.89 -26.23
C GLY A 544 -21.81 9.57 -25.87
N GLN A 545 -21.77 10.14 -24.67
CA GLN A 545 -20.60 10.87 -24.15
C GLN A 545 -19.89 10.08 -23.06
N LEU A 546 -18.56 10.06 -23.11
CA LEU A 546 -17.70 9.47 -22.09
C LEU A 546 -16.97 10.56 -21.30
N VAL A 547 -17.08 10.51 -19.97
CA VAL A 547 -16.36 11.40 -19.05
C VAL A 547 -15.46 10.58 -18.15
N LEU A 548 -14.16 10.84 -18.21
CA LEU A 548 -13.15 10.21 -17.36
C LEU A 548 -12.70 11.19 -16.29
N ALA A 549 -12.90 10.84 -15.01
CA ALA A 549 -12.38 11.58 -13.87
C ALA A 549 -11.36 10.70 -13.13
N GLY A 550 -10.27 11.31 -12.67
CA GLY A 550 -9.19 10.57 -12.02
C GLY A 550 -7.97 11.45 -11.77
N ASP A 551 -6.96 10.86 -11.14
CA ASP A 551 -5.65 11.50 -10.99
C ASP A 551 -4.55 10.51 -11.40
N PRO A 552 -3.93 10.68 -12.57
CA PRO A 552 -2.89 9.77 -13.06
C PRO A 552 -1.61 9.83 -12.22
N LYS A 553 -1.43 10.83 -11.35
CA LYS A 553 -0.31 10.93 -10.41
C LYS A 553 -0.57 10.21 -9.07
N GLN A 554 -1.78 9.70 -8.84
CA GLN A 554 -2.13 8.83 -7.72
C GLN A 554 -2.01 7.35 -8.10
N LEU A 555 -2.42 6.44 -7.22
CA LEU A 555 -2.35 4.99 -7.41
C LEU A 555 -3.02 4.54 -8.72
N GLY A 556 -2.23 3.83 -9.53
CA GLY A 556 -2.68 3.09 -10.70
C GLY A 556 -3.18 1.69 -10.35
N PRO A 557 -3.59 0.89 -11.35
CA PRO A 557 -4.11 -0.45 -11.13
C PRO A 557 -3.09 -1.38 -10.46
N ILE A 558 -3.62 -2.30 -9.65
CA ILE A 558 -2.80 -3.29 -8.92
C ILE A 558 -2.67 -4.55 -9.77
N LEU A 559 -1.49 -4.72 -10.38
CA LEU A 559 -1.15 -5.85 -11.23
C LEU A 559 -0.14 -6.78 -10.57
N ARG A 560 -0.08 -8.02 -11.06
CA ARG A 560 0.79 -9.09 -10.57
C ARG A 560 1.93 -9.36 -11.54
N SER A 561 1.66 -9.38 -12.84
CA SER A 561 2.60 -9.75 -13.90
C SER A 561 3.57 -8.60 -14.19
N PRO A 562 4.88 -8.78 -13.93
CA PRO A 562 5.88 -7.79 -14.32
C PRO A 562 5.86 -7.54 -15.83
N PHE A 563 5.71 -8.60 -16.64
CA PHE A 563 5.60 -8.46 -18.09
C PHE A 563 4.40 -7.63 -18.52
N ALA A 564 3.24 -7.83 -17.90
CA ALA A 564 2.06 -7.04 -18.25
C ALA A 564 2.23 -5.56 -17.85
N ILE A 565 2.86 -5.29 -16.71
CA ILE A 565 3.20 -3.95 -16.24
C ILE A 565 4.16 -3.27 -17.23
N ASP A 566 5.27 -3.92 -17.56
CA ASP A 566 6.33 -3.39 -18.42
C ASP A 566 5.83 -3.03 -19.83
N HIS A 567 4.82 -3.75 -20.33
CA HIS A 567 4.25 -3.54 -21.67
C HIS A 567 2.96 -2.71 -21.67
N GLY A 568 2.62 -2.07 -20.54
CA GLY A 568 1.64 -0.98 -20.48
C GLY A 568 0.29 -1.30 -19.85
N LEU A 569 0.04 -2.53 -19.35
CA LEU A 569 -1.24 -2.83 -18.68
C LEU A 569 -1.42 -1.99 -17.41
N GLY A 570 -0.31 -1.56 -16.79
CA GLY A 570 -0.31 -0.68 -15.61
C GLY A 570 -0.70 0.78 -15.89
N ARG A 571 -0.81 1.17 -17.16
CA ARG A 571 -1.22 2.51 -17.60
C ARG A 571 -2.74 2.52 -17.76
N SER A 572 -3.41 3.44 -17.07
CA SER A 572 -4.86 3.63 -17.23
C SER A 572 -5.20 4.28 -18.57
N LEU A 573 -6.46 4.15 -19.01
CA LEU A 573 -6.96 4.83 -20.22
C LEU A 573 -6.75 6.36 -20.13
N LEU A 574 -7.07 6.95 -18.98
CA LEU A 574 -6.87 8.38 -18.72
C LEU A 574 -5.39 8.76 -18.84
N GLU A 575 -4.50 7.99 -18.21
CA GLU A 575 -3.06 8.25 -18.26
C GLU A 575 -2.53 8.11 -19.69
N ARG A 576 -2.95 7.10 -20.46
CA ARG A 576 -2.56 6.92 -21.87
C ARG A 576 -2.99 8.09 -22.74
N LEU A 577 -4.27 8.49 -22.67
CA LEU A 577 -4.78 9.62 -23.45
C LEU A 577 -3.97 10.88 -23.16
N MET A 578 -3.79 11.24 -21.89
CA MET A 578 -3.06 12.46 -21.47
C MET A 578 -1.59 12.52 -21.88
N SER A 579 -0.99 11.39 -22.25
CA SER A 579 0.45 11.29 -22.47
C SER A 579 0.83 10.87 -23.88
N GLU A 580 -0.06 10.21 -24.63
CA GLU A 580 0.21 9.76 -26.00
C GLU A 580 -0.69 10.44 -27.04
N ASN A 581 -1.85 10.99 -26.64
CA ASN A 581 -2.78 11.64 -27.57
C ASN A 581 -2.56 13.17 -27.57
N SER A 582 -2.33 13.74 -28.74
CA SER A 582 -2.05 15.17 -28.91
C SER A 582 -3.17 16.09 -28.40
N LEU A 583 -4.43 15.65 -28.41
CA LEU A 583 -5.58 16.44 -27.94
C LEU A 583 -5.59 16.59 -26.40
N TYR A 584 -5.00 15.63 -25.68
CA TYR A 584 -5.00 15.58 -24.22
C TYR A 584 -3.64 15.98 -23.61
N GLN A 585 -2.61 16.12 -24.43
CA GLN A 585 -1.29 16.56 -23.99
C GLN A 585 -1.29 18.06 -23.61
N LYS A 586 -0.35 18.45 -22.75
CA LYS A 586 -0.15 19.84 -22.34
C LYS A 586 0.58 20.58 -23.47
N GLY A 587 -0.05 21.59 -24.05
CA GLY A 587 0.58 22.51 -24.99
C GLY A 587 1.36 23.63 -24.29
N THR A 588 1.83 24.63 -25.05
CA THR A 588 2.54 25.81 -24.52
C THR A 588 1.68 26.62 -23.56
N ASP A 589 0.38 26.76 -23.84
CA ASP A 589 -0.58 27.52 -23.04
C ASP A 589 -1.33 26.66 -22.01
N GLY A 590 -0.83 25.44 -21.75
CA GLY A 590 -1.45 24.47 -20.85
C GLY A 590 -2.32 23.44 -21.58
N TYR A 591 -3.27 22.85 -20.85
CA TYR A 591 -4.17 21.84 -21.40
C TYR A 591 -5.32 22.49 -22.17
N ASN A 592 -5.73 21.88 -23.28
CA ASN A 592 -6.99 22.26 -23.93
C ASN A 592 -8.16 21.88 -23.00
N SER A 593 -8.82 22.91 -22.46
CA SER A 593 -9.95 22.75 -21.54
C SER A 593 -11.18 22.02 -22.11
N GLN A 594 -11.23 21.80 -23.43
CA GLN A 594 -12.25 20.96 -24.08
C GLN A 594 -12.02 19.45 -23.86
N PHE A 595 -10.78 19.03 -23.58
CA PHE A 595 -10.41 17.63 -23.42
C PHE A 595 -9.93 17.30 -22.01
N VAL A 596 -9.13 18.21 -21.43
CA VAL A 596 -8.57 18.05 -20.08
C VAL A 596 -8.78 19.33 -19.31
N THR A 597 -9.51 19.25 -18.21
CA THR A 597 -9.53 20.31 -17.22
C THR A 597 -8.83 19.86 -15.94
N LYS A 598 -7.73 20.55 -15.59
CA LYS A 598 -7.04 20.33 -14.32
C LYS A 598 -7.76 21.05 -13.20
N LEU A 599 -7.65 20.45 -12.03
CA LEU A 599 -8.34 20.82 -10.81
C LEU A 599 -7.33 21.38 -9.81
N LEU A 600 -7.14 22.70 -9.74
CA LEU A 600 -6.04 23.31 -8.99
C LEU A 600 -6.36 23.60 -7.52
N LYS A 601 -7.60 24.00 -7.20
CA LYS A 601 -7.99 24.34 -5.82
C LYS A 601 -8.18 23.10 -4.95
N ASN A 602 -7.32 22.95 -3.93
CA ASN A 602 -7.35 21.89 -2.94
C ASN A 602 -8.08 22.33 -1.66
N TYR A 603 -9.23 21.72 -1.39
CA TYR A 603 -10.07 22.02 -0.21
C TYR A 603 -9.84 21.07 0.97
N ARG A 604 -8.82 20.21 0.91
CA ARG A 604 -8.64 19.11 1.88
C ARG A 604 -7.65 19.47 2.97
N SER A 605 -6.43 19.81 2.57
CA SER A 605 -5.26 19.71 3.43
C SER A 605 -4.71 21.07 3.82
N HIS A 606 -4.17 21.15 5.03
CA HIS A 606 -3.38 22.29 5.48
C HIS A 606 -2.27 22.64 4.46
N PRO A 607 -1.96 23.94 4.21
CA PRO A 607 -0.97 24.36 3.23
C PRO A 607 0.40 23.65 3.35
N SER A 608 0.89 23.44 4.58
CA SER A 608 2.14 22.69 4.80
C SER A 608 2.07 21.25 4.32
N ILE A 609 0.93 20.58 4.47
CA ILE A 609 0.73 19.19 4.00
C ILE A 609 0.66 19.16 2.47
N LEU A 610 -0.04 20.11 1.86
CA LEU A 610 -0.21 20.19 0.40
C LEU A 610 1.09 20.53 -0.34
N LYS A 611 1.97 21.31 0.28
CA LYS A 611 3.15 21.87 -0.40
C LYS A 611 4.08 20.81 -1.00
N ILE A 612 4.38 19.74 -0.26
CA ILE A 612 5.28 18.67 -0.74
C ILE A 612 4.71 17.93 -1.96
N PRO A 613 3.47 17.39 -1.93
CA PRO A 613 2.90 16.76 -3.11
C PRO A 613 2.73 17.75 -4.27
N ASN A 614 2.42 19.03 -4.00
CA ASN A 614 2.30 20.06 -5.04
C ASN A 614 3.62 20.28 -5.81
N GLU A 615 4.73 20.42 -5.09
CA GLU A 615 6.07 20.56 -5.67
C GLU A 615 6.50 19.31 -6.46
N LEU A 616 6.17 18.11 -5.97
CA LEU A 616 6.65 16.84 -6.55
C LEU A 616 5.82 16.32 -7.72
N PHE A 617 4.51 16.54 -7.71
CA PHE A 617 3.58 15.83 -8.61
C PHE A 617 2.72 16.74 -9.47
N TYR A 618 2.61 18.03 -9.14
CA TYR A 618 1.61 18.92 -9.74
C TYR A 618 2.18 20.28 -10.18
N ASP A 619 3.49 20.37 -10.38
CA ASP A 619 4.20 21.55 -10.93
C ASP A 619 3.96 22.86 -10.15
N ASN A 620 3.70 22.76 -8.84
CA ASN A 620 3.29 23.88 -7.98
C ASN A 620 1.98 24.57 -8.37
N GLU A 621 1.17 23.97 -9.25
CA GLU A 621 -0.07 24.59 -9.72
C GLU A 621 -1.22 24.49 -8.69
N LEU A 622 -1.16 23.61 -7.67
CA LEU A 622 -2.26 23.46 -6.70
C LEU A 622 -2.33 24.63 -5.70
N GLU A 623 -3.54 25.10 -5.43
CA GLU A 623 -3.85 26.17 -4.49
C GLU A 623 -4.51 25.62 -3.21
N SER A 624 -4.07 26.04 -2.02
CA SER A 624 -4.73 25.62 -0.78
C SER A 624 -5.97 26.49 -0.50
N CYS A 625 -7.14 25.86 -0.49
CA CYS A 625 -8.45 26.46 -0.20
C CYS A 625 -9.20 25.70 0.91
N ALA A 626 -8.49 24.90 1.72
CA ALA A 626 -9.09 24.12 2.79
C ALA A 626 -9.69 25.03 3.88
N ASP A 627 -10.73 24.55 4.54
CA ASP A 627 -11.31 25.23 5.70
C ASP A 627 -10.22 25.47 6.76
N GLN A 628 -9.99 26.73 7.10
CA GLN A 628 -8.89 27.13 7.97
C GLN A 628 -9.08 26.63 9.41
N LEU A 629 -10.32 26.57 9.91
CA LEU A 629 -10.60 26.07 11.27
C LEU A 629 -10.26 24.58 11.40
N LEU A 630 -10.67 23.77 10.43
CA LEU A 630 -10.39 22.35 10.38
C LEU A 630 -8.90 22.08 10.14
N SER A 631 -8.31 22.69 9.11
CA SER A 631 -6.92 22.44 8.72
C SER A 631 -5.91 22.94 9.76
N ASN A 632 -6.21 24.05 10.45
CA ASN A 632 -5.33 24.58 11.51
C ASN A 632 -5.58 23.94 12.88
N SER A 633 -6.52 23.00 13.02
CA SER A 633 -6.96 22.50 14.32
C SER A 633 -5.85 21.84 15.17
N TYR A 634 -4.74 21.44 14.55
CA TYR A 634 -3.59 20.83 15.21
C TYR A 634 -2.33 21.71 15.18
N CYS A 635 -2.38 22.93 14.65
CA CYS A 635 -1.21 23.82 14.57
C CYS A 635 -0.61 24.20 15.93
N ASN A 636 -1.43 24.16 17.00
CA ASN A 636 -1.00 24.46 18.36
C ASN A 636 -0.84 23.21 19.24
N TRP A 637 -0.75 22.02 18.63
CA TRP A 637 -0.61 20.79 19.38
C TRP A 637 0.78 20.70 20.03
N GLU A 638 0.82 20.53 21.35
CA GLU A 638 2.04 20.57 22.17
C GLU A 638 3.12 19.53 21.78
N LYS A 639 2.75 18.51 21.01
CA LYS A 639 3.67 17.48 20.50
C LYS A 639 4.29 17.83 19.15
N LEU A 640 3.89 18.94 18.52
CA LEU A 640 4.55 19.41 17.31
C LEU A 640 5.97 19.90 17.64
N PRO A 641 6.99 19.48 16.87
CA PRO A 641 8.33 20.04 17.05
C PRO A 641 8.42 21.51 16.62
N ARG A 642 7.46 21.98 15.81
CA ARG A 642 7.30 23.40 15.45
C ARG A 642 5.82 23.75 15.38
N MET A 643 5.41 24.76 16.16
CA MET A 643 4.06 25.32 16.13
C MET A 643 3.74 25.86 14.72
N GLY A 644 2.49 25.71 14.28
CA GLY A 644 2.02 26.11 12.95
C GLY A 644 2.40 25.16 11.80
N CYS A 645 3.15 24.10 12.06
CA CYS A 645 3.51 23.11 11.05
C CYS A 645 3.00 21.72 11.46
N PRO A 646 1.80 21.31 11.02
CA PRO A 646 1.17 20.07 11.47
C PRO A 646 1.66 18.84 10.68
N ILE A 647 2.99 18.71 10.57
CA ILE A 647 3.67 17.55 9.99
C ILE A 647 4.74 17.09 10.96
N ILE A 648 4.72 15.80 11.29
CA ILE A 648 5.74 15.16 12.10
C ILE A 648 6.39 14.06 11.28
N PHE A 649 7.72 14.07 11.19
CA PHE A 649 8.49 12.90 10.83
C PHE A 649 9.19 12.35 12.08
N HIS A 650 8.76 11.19 12.55
CA HIS A 650 9.35 10.46 13.67
C HIS A 650 10.33 9.41 13.13
N SER A 651 11.62 9.65 13.39
CA SER A 651 12.67 8.75 12.96
C SER A 651 12.77 7.51 13.84
N VAL A 652 12.49 6.34 13.28
CA VAL A 652 12.61 5.04 13.95
C VAL A 652 13.77 4.24 13.34
N LEU A 653 14.77 3.92 14.15
CA LEU A 653 15.78 2.92 13.81
C LEU A 653 15.25 1.55 14.26
N GLY A 654 14.29 0.99 13.53
CA GLY A 654 13.68 -0.29 13.89
C GLY A 654 14.38 -1.49 13.25
N LYS A 655 13.71 -2.63 13.28
CA LYS A 655 14.08 -3.82 12.51
C LYS A 655 12.84 -4.30 11.78
N ASP A 656 12.92 -4.41 10.47
CA ASP A 656 11.90 -5.10 9.68
C ASP A 656 12.03 -6.62 9.86
N GLN A 657 10.92 -7.26 10.21
CA GLN A 657 10.81 -8.67 10.56
C GLN A 657 9.75 -9.36 9.70
N ARG A 658 9.83 -10.69 9.64
CA ARG A 658 8.86 -11.61 9.01
C ARG A 658 8.68 -12.83 9.91
N GLU A 659 7.58 -13.54 9.72
CA GLU A 659 7.23 -14.74 10.48
C GLU A 659 6.63 -15.82 9.59
N GLY A 660 6.90 -17.08 9.93
CA GLY A 660 6.40 -18.27 9.25
C GLY A 660 6.56 -18.21 7.73
N ASN A 661 5.48 -18.51 7.01
CA ASN A 661 5.46 -18.46 5.54
C ASN A 661 5.00 -17.10 4.99
N SER A 662 4.79 -16.09 5.84
CA SER A 662 4.26 -14.78 5.41
C SER A 662 5.35 -13.97 4.70
N PRO A 663 5.13 -13.55 3.44
CA PRO A 663 6.07 -12.67 2.74
C PRO A 663 5.99 -11.21 3.23
N SER A 664 4.96 -10.85 4.01
CA SER A 664 4.75 -9.49 4.50
C SER A 664 5.65 -9.19 5.69
N PHE A 665 6.11 -7.94 5.76
CA PHE A 665 6.98 -7.48 6.83
C PHE A 665 6.22 -6.67 7.88
N PHE A 666 6.85 -6.53 9.04
CA PHE A 666 6.39 -5.67 10.13
C PHE A 666 7.58 -5.11 10.91
N ASN A 667 7.35 -4.05 11.66
CA ASN A 667 8.31 -3.38 12.51
C ASN A 667 7.61 -2.94 13.79
N VAL A 668 7.85 -3.70 14.86
CA VAL A 668 7.17 -3.55 16.14
C VAL A 668 7.45 -2.19 16.78
N ILE A 669 8.65 -1.65 16.61
CA ILE A 669 9.02 -0.33 17.16
C ILE A 669 8.20 0.78 16.50
N GLU A 670 7.95 0.69 15.19
CA GLU A 670 7.08 1.67 14.53
C GLU A 670 5.64 1.56 15.05
N ILE A 671 5.14 0.35 15.35
CA ILE A 671 3.81 0.17 15.97
C ILE A 671 3.78 0.86 17.35
N GLU A 672 4.79 0.68 18.18
CA GLU A 672 4.86 1.33 19.51
C GLU A 672 4.76 2.86 19.41
N GLU A 673 5.49 3.47 18.47
CA GLU A 673 5.44 4.92 18.24
C GLU A 673 4.07 5.38 17.71
N ILE A 674 3.47 4.64 16.78
CA ILE A 674 2.11 4.91 16.29
C ILE A 674 1.14 4.96 17.48
N ILE A 675 1.22 3.98 18.38
CA ILE A 675 0.32 3.91 19.53
C ILE A 675 0.62 5.01 20.56
N SER A 676 1.89 5.37 20.74
CA SER A 676 2.29 6.53 21.56
C SER A 676 1.62 7.82 21.07
N TYR A 677 1.62 8.07 19.76
CA TYR A 677 0.92 9.21 19.17
C TYR A 677 -0.60 9.10 19.28
N LEU A 678 -1.20 7.92 19.09
CA LEU A 678 -2.64 7.74 19.32
C LEU A 678 -3.03 8.11 20.76
N LYS A 679 -2.26 7.65 21.75
CA LYS A 679 -2.48 8.01 23.16
C LYS A 679 -2.40 9.52 23.38
N ALA A 680 -1.37 10.17 22.82
CA ALA A 680 -1.22 11.62 22.93
C ALA A 680 -2.41 12.38 22.30
N LEU A 681 -2.90 11.93 21.14
CA LEU A 681 -4.06 12.53 20.46
C LEU A 681 -5.35 12.40 21.28
N LEU A 682 -5.55 11.27 21.98
CA LEU A 682 -6.72 11.05 22.83
C LEU A 682 -6.64 11.81 24.17
N GLN A 683 -5.45 11.90 24.76
CA GLN A 683 -5.23 12.62 26.02
C GLN A 683 -5.36 14.14 25.87
N THR A 684 -5.05 14.68 24.69
CA THR A 684 -5.06 16.13 24.44
C THR A 684 -6.46 16.70 24.14
N GLN A 685 -7.51 15.86 24.08
CA GLN A 685 -8.89 16.24 23.74
C GLN A 685 -9.61 17.15 24.76
N LYS A 686 -9.00 17.44 25.92
CA LYS A 686 -9.61 18.24 26.99
C LYS A 686 -8.88 19.55 27.31
N LYS A 687 -7.81 19.88 26.57
CA LYS A 687 -7.08 21.15 26.74
C LYS A 687 -7.74 22.24 25.88
N LYS A 688 -7.91 23.45 26.43
CA LYS A 688 -8.57 24.60 25.77
C LYS A 688 -8.01 24.82 24.35
N GLY A 689 -8.88 24.78 23.33
CA GLY A 689 -8.54 25.13 21.93
C GLY A 689 -8.32 23.97 20.95
N LEU A 690 -8.26 22.70 21.39
CA LEU A 690 -8.19 21.53 20.51
C LEU A 690 -9.57 20.88 20.34
N ALA A 691 -10.02 20.71 19.10
CA ALA A 691 -11.28 20.06 18.78
C ALA A 691 -11.30 18.58 19.22
N LYS A 692 -12.43 18.12 19.77
CA LYS A 692 -12.68 16.70 20.11
C LYS A 692 -12.40 15.84 18.87
N ILE A 693 -11.56 14.80 19.02
CA ILE A 693 -11.24 13.89 17.92
C ILE A 693 -11.87 12.52 18.18
N SER A 694 -12.66 12.02 17.24
CA SER A 694 -13.19 10.67 17.31
C SER A 694 -12.21 9.68 16.70
N PRO A 695 -12.25 8.38 17.05
CA PRO A 695 -11.47 7.36 16.35
C PRO A 695 -11.69 7.35 14.82
N LYS A 696 -12.90 7.71 14.36
CA LYS A 696 -13.25 7.80 12.93
C LYS A 696 -12.50 8.92 12.20
N ASP A 697 -12.00 9.91 12.92
CA ASP A 697 -11.23 11.03 12.38
C ASP A 697 -9.74 10.70 12.19
N ILE A 698 -9.30 9.51 12.65
CA ILE A 698 -7.92 9.04 12.60
C ILE A 698 -7.80 7.89 11.61
N GLY A 699 -6.81 7.96 10.72
CA GLY A 699 -6.42 6.87 9.84
C GLY A 699 -4.97 6.45 10.06
N ILE A 700 -4.71 5.14 10.00
CA ILE A 700 -3.36 4.58 10.10
C ILE A 700 -3.06 3.82 8.81
N ILE A 701 -1.99 4.23 8.12
CA ILE A 701 -1.60 3.69 6.82
C ILE A 701 -0.27 2.95 6.95
N SER A 702 -0.20 1.74 6.41
CA SER A 702 1.05 1.01 6.25
C SER A 702 1.01 0.20 4.96
N PRO A 703 2.11 0.12 4.18
CA PRO A 703 2.11 -0.59 2.92
C PRO A 703 2.26 -2.11 3.11
N TYR A 704 2.52 -2.58 4.34
CA TYR A 704 2.66 -3.99 4.66
C TYR A 704 1.49 -4.49 5.50
N ARG A 705 0.85 -5.56 5.03
CA ARG A 705 -0.34 -6.16 5.65
C ARG A 705 -0.09 -6.68 7.06
N LYS A 706 1.04 -7.37 7.28
CA LYS A 706 1.37 -7.85 8.63
C LYS A 706 1.54 -6.69 9.62
N GLN A 707 2.07 -5.54 9.18
CA GLN A 707 2.10 -4.32 10.00
C GLN A 707 0.68 -3.81 10.31
N VAL A 708 -0.21 -3.77 9.31
CA VAL A 708 -1.63 -3.39 9.51
C VAL A 708 -2.29 -4.30 10.55
N HIS A 709 -2.19 -5.62 10.36
CA HIS A 709 -2.76 -6.60 11.28
C HIS A 709 -2.23 -6.45 12.70
N LEU A 710 -0.91 -6.44 12.89
CA LEU A 710 -0.32 -6.28 14.22
C LEU A 710 -0.69 -4.95 14.89
N THR A 711 -0.83 -3.88 14.10
CA THR A 711 -1.31 -2.59 14.62
C THR A 711 -2.75 -2.71 15.11
N ILE A 712 -3.64 -3.36 14.35
CA ILE A 712 -5.03 -3.62 14.76
C ILE A 712 -5.06 -4.48 16.04
N SER A 713 -4.31 -5.58 16.07
CA SER A 713 -4.23 -6.47 17.24
C SER A 713 -3.75 -5.70 18.47
N TYR A 714 -2.74 -4.83 18.34
CA TYR A 714 -2.25 -4.04 19.47
C TYR A 714 -3.27 -3.01 19.95
N ILE A 715 -3.98 -2.34 19.04
CA ILE A 715 -5.06 -1.40 19.42
C ILE A 715 -6.15 -2.15 20.21
N ALA A 716 -6.50 -3.37 19.78
CA ALA A 716 -7.48 -4.22 20.47
C ALA A 716 -7.02 -4.66 21.88
N VAL A 717 -5.78 -5.17 22.01
CA VAL A 717 -5.21 -5.62 23.30
C VAL A 717 -4.95 -4.44 24.24
N GLY A 718 -4.47 -3.32 23.70
CA GLY A 718 -4.29 -2.08 24.44
C GLY A 718 -5.60 -1.58 25.04
N ALA A 719 -6.70 -1.60 24.27
CA ALA A 719 -8.01 -1.21 24.78
C ALA A 719 -8.43 -2.05 26.02
N LEU A 720 -8.15 -3.35 26.05
CA LEU A 720 -8.44 -4.22 27.20
C LEU A 720 -7.60 -3.89 28.45
N ARG A 721 -6.30 -3.57 28.28
CA ARG A 721 -5.39 -3.26 29.40
C ARG A 721 -5.57 -1.83 29.95
N TYR A 722 -5.82 -0.83 29.09
CA TYR A 722 -5.94 0.57 29.50
C TYR A 722 -7.33 0.95 30.03
N CYS A 723 -8.37 0.13 29.82
CA CYS A 723 -9.69 0.31 30.42
C CYS A 723 -9.68 0.30 31.96
N ARG A 724 -8.68 -0.31 32.63
CA ARG A 724 -8.53 -0.20 34.09
C ARG A 724 -8.09 1.18 34.58
N TYR A 725 -7.39 1.97 33.75
CA TYR A 725 -6.91 3.31 34.11
C TYR A 725 -7.85 4.43 33.64
N LEU A 726 -8.77 4.11 32.72
CA LEU A 726 -9.76 5.03 32.13
C LEU A 726 -11.20 4.62 32.48
N ALA A 727 -11.45 4.24 33.75
CA ALA A 727 -12.78 3.90 34.25
C ALA A 727 -13.84 5.02 34.05
N ALA A 728 -13.42 6.25 33.74
CA ALA A 728 -14.30 7.38 33.41
C ALA A 728 -14.75 7.44 31.93
N LEU A 729 -14.27 6.58 31.04
CA LEU A 729 -14.66 6.55 29.61
C LEU A 729 -15.31 5.20 29.24
N ARG A 730 -16.45 4.87 29.87
CA ARG A 730 -17.18 3.59 29.73
C ARG A 730 -17.81 3.28 28.36
N PHE A 731 -17.49 3.97 27.26
CA PHE A 731 -18.24 3.83 26.00
C PHE A 731 -17.42 4.04 24.72
N ILE A 732 -16.38 3.24 24.46
CA ILE A 732 -15.80 3.19 23.10
C ILE A 732 -15.62 1.73 22.68
N PRO A 733 -16.38 1.23 21.68
CA PRO A 733 -16.10 -0.04 21.03
C PRO A 733 -14.80 0.08 20.21
N TRP A 734 -13.65 -0.21 20.82
CA TRP A 734 -12.33 0.05 20.25
C TRP A 734 -11.98 -0.79 19.00
N LEU A 735 -12.55 -1.99 18.86
CA LEU A 735 -12.17 -2.96 17.82
C LEU A 735 -12.68 -2.66 16.40
N GLY A 736 -13.51 -1.63 16.22
CA GLY A 736 -13.99 -1.19 14.90
C GLY A 736 -13.92 0.33 14.66
N ALA A 737 -13.29 1.08 15.58
CA ALA A 737 -13.40 2.54 15.60
C ALA A 737 -12.32 3.26 14.76
N TYR A 738 -11.13 2.66 14.62
CA TYR A 738 -10.03 3.20 13.83
C TYR A 738 -9.97 2.54 12.46
N LYS A 739 -9.76 3.32 11.39
CA LYS A 739 -9.40 2.75 10.09
C LYS A 739 -7.88 2.53 10.06
N VAL A 740 -7.47 1.26 10.01
CA VAL A 740 -6.09 0.83 9.74
C VAL A 740 -6.11 0.07 8.41
N GLY A 741 -5.14 0.28 7.54
CA GLY A 741 -5.16 -0.34 6.21
C GLY A 741 -3.97 0.02 5.33
N SER A 742 -3.94 -0.60 4.16
CA SER A 742 -2.98 -0.31 3.10
C SER A 742 -3.22 1.05 2.44
N VAL A 743 -2.26 1.55 1.65
CA VAL A 743 -2.42 2.81 0.91
C VAL A 743 -3.59 2.69 -0.07
N GLU A 744 -3.72 1.52 -0.69
CA GLU A 744 -4.76 1.14 -1.63
C GLU A 744 -6.15 1.23 -1.01
N GLU A 745 -6.34 0.76 0.22
CA GLU A 745 -7.62 0.88 0.94
C GLU A 745 -7.99 2.32 1.31
N PHE A 746 -7.00 3.19 1.45
CA PHE A 746 -7.18 4.60 1.78
C PHE A 746 -7.40 5.50 0.56
N GLN A 747 -7.29 4.96 -0.65
CA GLN A 747 -7.60 5.71 -1.87
C GLN A 747 -9.07 6.17 -1.87
N GLY A 748 -9.29 7.43 -2.25
CA GLY A 748 -10.61 8.08 -2.16
C GLY A 748 -11.08 8.41 -0.74
N GLN A 749 -10.42 7.90 0.31
CA GLN A 749 -10.73 8.24 1.70
C GLN A 749 -9.88 9.41 2.20
N GLU A 750 -10.31 10.03 3.29
CA GLU A 750 -9.59 11.12 3.97
C GLU A 750 -9.90 11.10 5.46
N ARG A 751 -8.96 11.59 6.27
CA ARG A 751 -9.10 11.66 7.73
C ARG A 751 -8.51 12.97 8.26
N LYS A 752 -9.01 13.41 9.41
CA LYS A 752 -8.49 14.62 10.06
C LYS A 752 -7.01 14.46 10.40
N VAL A 753 -6.66 13.30 10.94
CA VAL A 753 -5.28 12.92 11.28
C VAL A 753 -4.91 11.63 10.56
N ILE A 754 -3.73 11.60 9.95
CA ILE A 754 -3.16 10.40 9.35
C ILE A 754 -1.83 10.08 10.01
N LEU A 755 -1.67 8.82 10.41
CA LEU A 755 -0.39 8.25 10.83
C LEU A 755 0.07 7.25 9.75
N ILE A 756 1.35 7.33 9.37
CA ILE A 756 1.95 6.47 8.36
C ILE A 756 3.10 5.69 8.99
N SER A 757 3.09 4.37 8.89
CA SER A 757 4.24 3.52 9.21
C SER A 757 4.88 3.00 7.92
N THR A 758 6.19 3.21 7.78
CA THR A 758 6.94 2.82 6.56
C THR A 758 7.57 1.45 6.65
N VAL A 759 7.72 0.90 7.86
CA VAL A 759 8.19 -0.45 8.23
C VAL A 759 9.67 -0.72 7.93
N ARG A 760 10.13 -0.41 6.73
CA ARG A 760 11.45 -0.80 6.22
C ARG A 760 12.60 -0.17 7.02
N SER A 761 13.51 -1.00 7.50
CA SER A 761 14.70 -0.58 8.24
C SER A 761 16.02 -1.19 7.76
N SER A 762 15.98 -2.14 6.81
CA SER A 762 17.17 -2.81 6.25
C SER A 762 17.43 -2.47 4.78
N GLU A 763 18.70 -2.32 4.42
CA GLU A 763 19.14 -2.11 3.03
C GLU A 763 19.00 -3.38 2.17
N SER A 764 19.04 -4.57 2.79
CA SER A 764 19.06 -5.85 2.08
C SER A 764 17.81 -6.13 1.24
N TYR A 765 16.68 -5.51 1.61
CA TYR A 765 15.39 -5.71 0.95
C TYR A 765 15.00 -4.55 0.04
N VAL A 766 15.81 -3.48 -0.03
CA VAL A 766 15.52 -2.31 -0.87
C VAL A 766 15.46 -2.73 -2.34
N LYS A 767 16.44 -3.49 -2.85
CA LYS A 767 16.40 -3.97 -4.25
C LYS A 767 15.19 -4.86 -4.54
N PHE A 768 14.81 -5.72 -3.59
CA PHE A 768 13.61 -6.55 -3.71
C PHE A 768 12.33 -5.70 -3.76
N ASP A 769 12.22 -4.66 -2.92
CA ASP A 769 11.08 -3.75 -2.97
C ASP A 769 11.01 -2.96 -4.29
N GLU A 770 12.14 -2.63 -4.88
CA GLU A 770 12.22 -1.96 -6.18
C GLU A 770 11.77 -2.89 -7.31
N ASP A 771 12.33 -4.09 -7.38
CA ASP A 771 12.04 -5.08 -8.43
C ASP A 771 10.56 -5.53 -8.38
N PHE A 772 9.94 -5.55 -7.20
CA PHE A 772 8.54 -5.95 -7.00
C PHE A 772 7.59 -4.78 -6.71
N SER A 773 8.06 -3.53 -6.82
CA SER A 773 7.28 -2.31 -6.52
C SER A 773 6.51 -2.42 -5.19
N LEU A 774 7.16 -2.82 -4.09
CA LEU A 774 6.58 -2.99 -2.75
C LEU A 774 6.90 -1.79 -1.84
N GLY A 775 6.00 -1.46 -0.91
CA GLY A 775 6.26 -0.40 0.07
C GLY A 775 6.06 1.02 -0.47
N PHE A 776 6.72 1.99 0.21
CA PHE A 776 6.78 3.41 -0.17
C PHE A 776 8.03 3.79 -0.97
N LEU A 777 9.06 2.94 -0.98
CA LEU A 777 10.30 3.20 -1.70
C LEU A 777 10.09 3.01 -3.20
N LYS A 778 10.61 3.95 -4.01
CA LYS A 778 10.50 4.05 -5.47
C LYS A 778 9.08 3.95 -6.02
N ASN A 779 8.06 4.23 -5.21
CA ASN A 779 6.67 4.30 -5.65
C ASN A 779 6.07 5.71 -5.37
N PRO A 780 6.29 6.67 -6.30
CA PRO A 780 5.82 8.04 -6.12
C PRO A 780 4.30 8.16 -6.00
N LYS A 781 3.55 7.33 -6.74
CA LYS A 781 2.08 7.30 -6.74
C LYS A 781 1.54 6.91 -5.35
N ARG A 782 2.10 5.88 -4.70
CA ARG A 782 1.74 5.48 -3.31
C ARG A 782 2.09 6.55 -2.30
N PHE A 783 3.28 7.14 -2.40
CA PHE A 783 3.69 8.22 -1.52
C PHE A 783 2.72 9.41 -1.60
N ASN A 784 2.39 9.86 -2.82
CA ASN A 784 1.41 10.91 -3.08
C ASN A 784 0.05 10.61 -2.45
N VAL A 785 -0.50 9.41 -2.66
CA VAL A 785 -1.78 9.03 -2.04
C VAL A 785 -1.70 9.09 -0.52
N ALA A 786 -0.70 8.47 0.09
CA ALA A 786 -0.62 8.35 1.55
C ALA A 786 -0.52 9.71 2.26
N ILE A 787 0.34 10.62 1.78
CA ILE A 787 0.51 11.93 2.43
C ILE A 787 -0.68 12.87 2.20
N THR A 788 -1.42 12.71 1.10
CA THR A 788 -2.58 13.55 0.75
C THR A 788 -3.89 13.08 1.39
N ARG A 789 -3.86 12.09 2.28
CA ARG A 789 -5.05 11.64 3.03
C ARG A 789 -5.36 12.52 4.26
N ALA A 790 -4.39 13.29 4.74
CA ALA A 790 -4.50 14.09 5.96
C ALA A 790 -5.13 15.45 5.70
N LYS A 791 -6.12 15.84 6.52
CA LYS A 791 -6.68 17.20 6.49
C LYS A 791 -5.89 18.19 7.36
N ALA A 792 -5.62 17.79 8.61
CA ALA A 792 -5.15 18.71 9.65
C ALA A 792 -3.83 18.31 10.30
N LEU A 793 -3.47 17.03 10.33
CA LEU A 793 -2.20 16.56 10.92
C LEU A 793 -1.69 15.29 10.21
N LEU A 794 -0.41 15.30 9.85
CA LEU A 794 0.27 14.16 9.24
C LEU A 794 1.46 13.72 10.11
N ILE A 795 1.48 12.45 10.52
CA ILE A 795 2.58 11.86 11.29
C ILE A 795 3.17 10.70 10.49
N LEU A 796 4.43 10.80 10.08
CA LEU A 796 5.17 9.75 9.41
C LEU A 796 6.15 9.11 10.40
N VAL A 797 6.11 7.79 10.53
CA VAL A 797 6.99 6.98 11.38
C VAL A 797 7.81 6.08 10.47
N GLY A 798 9.14 6.18 10.55
CA GLY A 798 9.99 5.43 9.63
C GLY A 798 11.47 5.63 9.76
N ASN A 799 12.25 4.80 9.05
CA ASN A 799 13.70 4.84 9.08
C ASN A 799 14.27 5.86 8.07
N PRO A 800 14.87 6.98 8.51
CA PRO A 800 15.34 8.02 7.61
C PRO A 800 16.54 7.60 6.74
N VAL A 801 17.30 6.57 7.13
CA VAL A 801 18.45 6.08 6.36
C VAL A 801 17.98 5.34 5.12
N ILE A 802 16.91 4.55 5.26
CA ILE A 802 16.32 3.80 4.16
C ILE A 802 15.50 4.72 3.26
N LEU A 803 14.61 5.54 3.87
CA LEU A 803 13.79 6.49 3.13
C LEU A 803 14.62 7.57 2.43
N GLY A 804 15.78 7.94 2.98
CA GLY A 804 16.72 8.88 2.36
C GLY A 804 17.40 8.39 1.08
N LYS A 805 17.06 7.19 0.58
CA LYS A 805 17.44 6.70 -0.75
C LYS A 805 16.39 7.00 -1.83
N ASP A 806 15.16 7.32 -1.42
CA ASP A 806 14.06 7.62 -2.33
C ASP A 806 14.04 9.12 -2.66
N PRO A 807 14.00 9.53 -3.94
CA PRO A 807 13.97 10.94 -4.34
C PRO A 807 12.84 11.76 -3.70
N SER A 808 11.64 11.18 -3.57
CA SER A 808 10.45 11.84 -3.00
C SER A 808 10.66 12.14 -1.51
N PHE A 809 11.22 11.18 -0.77
CA PHE A 809 11.55 11.34 0.64
C PHE A 809 12.79 12.23 0.86
N ILE A 810 13.75 12.21 -0.06
CA ILE A 810 14.89 13.15 -0.06
C ILE A 810 14.36 14.58 -0.17
N HIS A 811 13.45 14.85 -1.12
CA HIS A 811 12.82 16.16 -1.27
C HIS A 811 12.07 16.59 0.00
N GLN A 812 11.24 15.72 0.56
CA GLN A 812 10.58 15.95 1.86
C GLN A 812 11.61 16.27 2.95
N ARG A 813 12.70 15.51 3.05
CA ARG A 813 13.77 15.73 4.04
C ARG A 813 14.48 17.07 3.85
N HIS A 814 14.74 17.50 2.61
CA HIS A 814 15.35 18.81 2.32
C HIS A 814 14.41 19.97 2.62
N ALA A 815 13.13 19.80 2.32
CA ALA A 815 12.10 20.75 2.70
C ALA A 815 12.08 20.92 4.24
N CYS A 816 12.15 19.81 5.00
CA CYS A 816 12.25 19.83 6.46
C CYS A 816 13.55 20.48 6.95
N ALA A 817 14.70 20.12 6.37
CA ALA A 817 16.04 20.59 6.80
C ALA A 817 16.30 22.09 6.54
N ARG A 818 15.63 22.70 5.56
CA ARG A 818 15.67 24.16 5.30
C ARG A 818 14.83 24.97 6.30
N GLY A 819 14.48 24.39 7.44
CA GLY A 819 13.71 25.06 8.48
C GLY A 819 12.26 25.36 8.09
N LYS A 820 11.66 24.60 7.14
CA LYS A 820 10.25 24.77 6.75
C LYS A 820 9.32 23.70 7.37
N TYR A 821 9.85 22.61 7.90
CA TYR A 821 9.06 21.55 8.56
C TYR A 821 9.82 20.89 9.72
N ALA A 822 9.10 20.19 10.58
CA ALA A 822 9.56 19.69 11.86
C ALA A 822 10.09 18.24 11.80
N TRP A 823 11.30 18.02 12.32
CA TRP A 823 11.95 16.71 12.47
C TRP A 823 11.97 16.34 13.96
N PHE A 824 11.55 15.14 14.36
CA PHE A 824 12.03 14.55 15.62
C PHE A 824 13.31 13.78 15.26
N PRO A 825 14.51 14.36 15.47
CA PRO A 825 15.70 13.53 15.45
C PRO A 825 15.61 12.51 16.57
N PRO A 826 16.07 11.27 16.36
CA PRO A 826 16.56 10.48 17.48
C PRO A 826 17.64 11.35 18.08
N ASN A 827 17.37 11.90 19.27
CA ASN A 827 18.24 12.90 19.87
C ASN A 827 19.67 12.41 19.75
N LYS A 828 20.53 13.26 19.17
CA LYS A 828 21.97 13.05 19.15
C LYS A 828 22.47 11.92 18.18
N VAL A 829 21.93 11.80 16.96
CA VAL A 829 22.68 11.18 15.82
C VAL A 829 23.07 12.19 14.73
N TRP A 830 22.53 13.41 14.79
CA TRP A 830 22.57 14.39 13.68
C TRP A 830 23.66 15.47 13.72
N GLY A 831 24.71 15.29 14.51
CA GLY A 831 25.86 16.21 14.49
C GLY A 831 26.70 16.18 13.20
N PHE A 832 26.28 15.44 12.17
CA PHE A 832 27.12 15.10 11.02
C PHE A 832 26.52 15.50 9.66
N PHE A 833 25.29 16.01 9.59
CA PHE A 833 24.70 16.45 8.30
C PHE A 833 24.55 17.97 8.16
N SER A 834 24.77 18.75 9.22
CA SER A 834 24.80 20.22 9.11
C SER A 834 26.05 20.75 8.40
N SER A 835 27.16 19.98 8.33
CA SER A 835 28.37 20.38 7.61
C SER A 835 28.50 19.81 6.19
N ILE A 836 27.68 18.84 5.80
CA ILE A 836 27.82 18.12 4.51
C ILE A 836 27.02 18.76 3.36
N ASN A 837 26.08 19.66 3.64
CA ASN A 837 25.14 20.18 2.63
C ASN A 837 25.41 21.60 2.11
N ARG A 838 26.53 22.24 2.44
CA ARG A 838 26.86 23.57 1.86
C ARG A 838 27.67 23.51 0.56
N GLU A 839 28.54 22.51 0.36
CA GLU A 839 29.43 22.48 -0.83
C GLU A 839 29.03 21.45 -1.90
N VAL A 840 28.39 20.33 -1.55
CA VAL A 840 28.01 19.31 -2.55
C VAL A 840 26.78 19.72 -3.38
N CYS A 841 25.97 20.69 -2.91
CA CYS A 841 24.85 21.23 -3.67
C CYS A 841 25.24 22.30 -4.71
N MET A 842 26.44 22.88 -4.67
CA MET A 842 26.89 23.75 -5.77
C MET A 842 27.47 22.94 -6.95
N ILE A 843 28.01 21.75 -6.70
CA ILE A 843 28.67 20.95 -7.75
C ILE A 843 27.66 20.02 -8.46
N ALA A 844 26.64 19.50 -7.77
CA ALA A 844 25.63 18.63 -8.39
C ALA A 844 24.56 19.37 -9.23
N PHE A 845 24.50 20.71 -9.17
CA PHE A 845 23.59 21.53 -9.99
C PHE A 845 24.25 22.02 -11.30
N HIS A 846 25.56 21.80 -11.49
CA HIS A 846 26.27 22.16 -12.74
C HIS A 846 26.65 20.97 -13.62
N ALA A 847 26.50 19.73 -13.14
CA ALA A 847 26.98 18.55 -13.88
C ALA A 847 25.94 17.81 -14.73
N ASN A 848 24.66 18.21 -14.72
CA ASN A 848 23.59 17.58 -15.53
C ASN A 848 23.03 18.51 -16.64
N HIS A 849 23.85 19.43 -17.15
CA HIS A 849 23.49 20.31 -18.28
C HIS A 849 24.52 20.32 -19.42
N CYS A 850 25.28 19.23 -19.60
CA CYS A 850 26.07 19.00 -20.80
C CYS A 850 26.15 17.50 -21.09
N ILE A 851 26.00 17.13 -22.37
CA ILE A 851 25.99 15.79 -22.98
C ILE A 851 24.60 15.13 -22.94
N ALA A 852 23.82 14.98 -24.02
CA ALA A 852 23.96 15.22 -25.47
C ALA A 852 22.52 15.53 -26.01
N VAL A 853 22.30 16.54 -26.86
CA VAL A 853 22.18 16.46 -28.34
C VAL A 853 21.74 15.11 -28.87
#